data_AF-A0A939ZP05-F1
#
_entry.id   AF-A0A939ZP05-F1
#
_cell.length_a   1.000
_cell.length_b   1.000
_cell.length_c   1.000
_cell.angle_alpha   90.00
_cell.angle_beta   90.00
_cell.angle_gamma   90.00
#
_symmetry.space_group_name_H-M   'P 1'
#
loop_
_entity.id
_entity.type
_entity.pdbx_description
1 polymer ?
#
loop_
_entity_poly.entity_id
_entity_poly.type
_entity_poly.pdbx_seq_one_letter_code
_entity_poly.pdbx_strand_id
1 'polypeptide(L)'
;MKREKIVVLDFGSQYAHLIAKRFRMLGYYSEIALPTASLEAFENARGVVFSGGPSSVYDDDAPEFNSQILQLDVPILGLCYGHYIVQTGYNGKVGKAPVGEFGFATLKFADGMNGAAAKCPLFKNIDGDQQVWMSHQDGVLELGEGFETVGSTKDCPFAATQNLSKKRFSLQFHCEVKDTPCGNQIFQNFADFCGMEKNWDQDTVLQFILDNIKKETGDKNVLLFLSGGVDSTITFALLNKALGQDRVLGLHIDNGFMRKNESANVAAAYKKFGMTNFITEDASQSFLQAIAGLTDPQKKRMAVGENFITVRDRVVEAQHLDPENWMLAQGTLYPDIIESGGTKNSHTIKTHHNRVQGIQDLIARGMIIEPVRDLYKDEVRAIGRKLGLPDELVMRHPFPGPGLSINVLCSDGELTDKDKEEIELAQKELDGITLDMFCEKCSAGLKRSILPVRSVGVQGDFRTYRFPALLTFDDEAALREPQGPQVNLEGPAKDGFYHFPGKREKLEACSSTITNSAKYINRTCVKLYQNPKIADSDLKIQQGYTTKERLDQLREVDNIVLTELHKSGWYDKIFQHLTIILPYASAPDHSTFVLRPVVSEDVMTARFAMLDEELLQTIVHKIAALPFVDALYFDATNKPPATFGWE
;
A
#
# COMPACT_ATOMS: atom_id res chain seq x y z
N MET A 1 30.90 -13.74 8.92
CA MET A 1 30.30 -15.08 8.70
C MET A 1 29.03 -14.90 7.88
N LYS A 2 28.79 -15.73 6.87
CA LYS A 2 27.51 -15.73 6.16
C LYS A 2 26.44 -16.33 7.08
N ARG A 3 25.30 -15.66 7.20
CA ARG A 3 24.22 -16.01 8.14
C ARG A 3 23.39 -17.16 7.58
N GLU A 4 22.97 -18.09 8.44
CA GLU A 4 22.01 -19.13 8.06
C GLU A 4 20.68 -18.51 7.64
N LYS A 5 20.04 -19.02 6.60
CA LYS A 5 18.87 -18.39 6.01
C LYS A 5 17.81 -19.38 5.51
N ILE A 6 16.57 -18.92 5.48
CA ILE A 6 15.51 -19.49 4.61
C ILE A 6 15.54 -18.75 3.27
N VAL A 7 15.58 -19.49 2.16
CA VAL A 7 15.47 -18.89 0.82
C VAL A 7 14.05 -19.07 0.31
N VAL A 8 13.40 -17.99 -0.11
CA VAL A 8 12.06 -18.00 -0.70
C VAL A 8 12.21 -17.78 -2.21
N LEU A 9 11.79 -18.75 -3.01
CA LEU A 9 11.72 -18.60 -4.46
C LEU A 9 10.44 -17.90 -4.87
N ASP A 10 10.56 -16.79 -5.61
CA ASP A 10 9.44 -16.01 -6.10
C ASP A 10 9.01 -16.45 -7.50
N PHE A 11 7.92 -17.23 -7.58
CA PHE A 11 7.29 -17.64 -8.83
C PHE A 11 6.32 -16.58 -9.39
N GLY A 12 6.49 -15.31 -9.03
CA GLY A 12 5.73 -14.18 -9.56
C GLY A 12 4.46 -13.86 -8.78
N SER A 13 4.40 -14.21 -7.49
CA SER A 13 3.25 -13.85 -6.65
C SER A 13 3.59 -12.72 -5.69
N GLN A 14 2.59 -11.88 -5.38
CA GLN A 14 2.65 -10.92 -4.28
C GLN A 14 2.99 -11.56 -2.91
N TYR A 15 2.91 -12.90 -2.82
CA TYR A 15 3.06 -13.64 -1.58
C TYR A 15 4.51 -14.00 -1.21
N ALA A 16 5.46 -14.02 -2.16
CA ALA A 16 6.86 -14.33 -1.86
C ALA A 16 7.43 -13.37 -0.80
N HIS A 17 7.12 -12.07 -0.93
CA HIS A 17 7.46 -11.06 0.07
C HIS A 17 6.79 -11.31 1.42
N LEU A 18 5.54 -11.74 1.43
CA LEU A 18 4.83 -12.02 2.66
C LEU A 18 5.41 -13.25 3.37
N ILE A 19 5.76 -14.31 2.64
CA ILE A 19 6.43 -15.51 3.17
C ILE A 19 7.76 -15.13 3.83
N ALA A 20 8.64 -14.44 3.10
CA ALA A 20 9.93 -13.99 3.64
C ALA A 20 9.72 -13.13 4.89
N LYS A 21 8.78 -12.19 4.84
CA LYS A 21 8.41 -11.37 6.01
C LYS A 21 7.94 -12.21 7.20
N ARG A 22 7.13 -13.25 7.02
CA ARG A 22 6.67 -14.12 8.12
C ARG A 22 7.82 -14.82 8.84
N PHE A 23 8.80 -15.36 8.11
CA PHE A 23 9.98 -15.97 8.72
C PHE A 23 10.75 -14.97 9.60
N ARG A 24 10.98 -13.75 9.08
CA ARG A 24 11.67 -12.69 9.83
C ARG A 24 10.91 -12.27 11.08
N MET A 25 9.58 -12.13 11.00
CA MET A 25 8.73 -11.84 12.16
C MET A 25 8.80 -12.93 13.24
N LEU A 26 9.02 -14.19 12.84
CA LEU A 26 9.17 -15.33 13.75
C LEU A 26 10.60 -15.45 14.33
N GLY A 27 11.55 -14.67 13.80
CA GLY A 27 12.95 -14.60 14.25
C GLY A 27 13.94 -15.34 13.35
N TYR A 28 13.54 -15.71 12.14
CA TYR A 28 14.36 -16.45 11.17
C TYR A 28 14.76 -15.55 10.00
N TYR A 29 16.06 -15.38 9.77
CA TYR A 29 16.52 -14.62 8.62
C TYR A 29 16.10 -15.29 7.30
N SER A 30 15.60 -14.50 6.36
CA SER A 30 15.18 -15.00 5.07
C SER A 30 15.52 -14.05 3.92
N GLU A 31 15.71 -14.61 2.74
CA GLU A 31 16.00 -13.89 1.49
C GLU A 31 15.10 -14.41 0.37
N ILE A 32 14.76 -13.55 -0.58
CA ILE A 32 14.05 -13.92 -1.81
C ILE A 32 15.08 -14.15 -2.92
N ALA A 33 14.86 -15.19 -3.73
CA ALA A 33 15.62 -15.48 -4.92
C ALA A 33 14.69 -15.78 -6.11
N LEU A 34 15.20 -15.60 -7.33
CA LEU A 34 14.46 -15.93 -8.55
C LEU A 34 14.43 -17.45 -8.76
N PRO A 35 13.37 -18.01 -9.39
CA PRO A 35 13.30 -19.44 -9.71
C PRO A 35 14.42 -19.94 -10.63
N THR A 36 15.04 -19.02 -11.37
CA THR A 36 16.21 -19.26 -12.25
C THR A 36 17.56 -19.15 -11.54
N ALA A 37 17.59 -18.86 -10.24
CA ALA A 37 18.83 -18.63 -9.52
C ALA A 37 19.79 -19.84 -9.60
N SER A 38 21.10 -19.54 -9.67
CA SER A 38 22.15 -20.55 -9.55
C SER A 38 22.17 -21.13 -8.14
N LEU A 39 22.80 -22.30 -7.98
CA LEU A 39 22.90 -22.96 -6.66
C LEU A 39 23.69 -22.13 -5.64
N GLU A 40 24.51 -21.18 -6.08
CA GLU A 40 25.25 -20.25 -5.23
C GLU A 40 24.34 -19.39 -4.35
N ALA A 41 23.14 -19.04 -4.84
CA ALA A 41 22.16 -18.26 -4.07
C ALA A 41 21.71 -18.97 -2.78
N PHE A 42 21.84 -20.30 -2.75
CA PHE A 42 21.42 -21.18 -1.65
C PHE A 42 22.56 -21.54 -0.69
N GLU A 43 23.73 -20.90 -0.82
CA GLU A 43 24.82 -21.08 0.13
C GLU A 43 24.37 -20.65 1.54
N ASN A 44 24.56 -21.53 2.54
CA ASN A 44 24.05 -21.39 3.92
C ASN A 44 22.52 -21.38 4.05
N ALA A 45 21.78 -21.79 3.02
CA ALA A 45 20.35 -22.05 3.16
C ALA A 45 20.13 -23.25 4.09
N ARG A 46 19.26 -23.09 5.08
CA ARG A 46 18.81 -24.19 5.95
C ARG A 46 17.51 -24.81 5.46
N GLY A 47 16.75 -24.07 4.65
CA GLY A 47 15.53 -24.53 3.98
C GLY A 47 15.15 -23.61 2.82
N VAL A 48 14.34 -24.13 1.91
CA VAL A 48 13.85 -23.40 0.74
C VAL A 48 12.33 -23.45 0.68
N VAL A 49 11.69 -22.32 0.39
CA VAL A 49 10.23 -22.21 0.22
C VAL A 49 9.93 -21.78 -1.20
N PHE A 50 9.10 -22.53 -1.92
CA PHE A 50 8.63 -22.15 -3.25
C PHE A 50 7.30 -21.43 -3.09
N SER A 51 7.23 -20.16 -3.50
CA SER A 51 6.01 -19.35 -3.36
C SER A 51 4.89 -19.82 -4.30
N GLY A 52 3.71 -19.23 -4.12
CA GLY A 52 2.68 -19.24 -5.15
C GLY A 52 3.09 -18.45 -6.40
N GLY A 53 2.24 -18.51 -7.43
CA GLY A 53 2.37 -17.84 -8.72
C GLY A 53 0.99 -17.74 -9.38
N PRO A 54 0.76 -16.74 -10.25
CA PRO A 54 -0.54 -16.53 -10.90
C PRO A 54 -0.83 -17.53 -12.04
N SER A 55 0.18 -18.26 -12.50
CA SER A 55 0.13 -19.09 -13.70
C SER A 55 -0.22 -20.55 -13.40
N SER A 56 -0.64 -21.29 -14.43
CA SER A 56 -0.58 -22.75 -14.47
C SER A 56 0.87 -23.22 -14.70
N VAL A 57 1.21 -24.41 -14.23
CA VAL A 57 2.52 -25.05 -14.54
C VAL A 57 2.67 -25.43 -16.01
N TYR A 58 1.57 -25.47 -16.77
CA TYR A 58 1.56 -25.80 -18.21
C TYR A 58 1.31 -24.60 -19.12
N ASP A 59 1.23 -23.38 -18.57
CA ASP A 59 1.11 -22.19 -19.40
C ASP A 59 2.41 -21.98 -20.19
N ASP A 60 2.29 -21.52 -21.44
CA ASP A 60 3.43 -21.19 -22.30
C ASP A 60 4.35 -20.12 -21.67
N ASP A 61 3.78 -19.30 -20.76
CA ASP A 61 4.45 -18.23 -20.00
C ASP A 61 4.87 -18.65 -18.58
N ALA A 62 4.89 -19.96 -18.25
CA ALA A 62 5.32 -20.44 -16.94
C ALA A 62 6.74 -19.96 -16.59
N PRO A 63 7.02 -19.53 -15.35
CA PRO A 63 8.34 -19.04 -14.96
C PRO A 63 9.42 -20.09 -15.21
N GLU A 64 10.50 -19.69 -15.88
CA GLU A 64 11.68 -20.55 -16.05
C GLU A 64 12.21 -20.98 -14.67
N PHE A 65 12.45 -22.27 -14.48
CA PHE A 65 12.82 -22.84 -13.19
C PHE A 65 14.09 -23.69 -13.29
N ASN A 66 15.05 -23.43 -12.42
CA ASN A 66 16.24 -24.26 -12.26
C ASN A 66 15.90 -25.54 -11.47
N SER A 67 15.62 -26.63 -12.18
CA SER A 67 15.24 -27.92 -11.58
C SER A 67 16.30 -28.53 -10.66
N GLN A 68 17.57 -28.10 -10.74
CA GLN A 68 18.63 -28.54 -9.83
C GLN A 68 18.33 -28.16 -8.37
N ILE A 69 17.52 -27.12 -8.13
CA ILE A 69 17.14 -26.68 -6.79
C ILE A 69 16.37 -27.78 -6.04
N LEU A 70 15.58 -28.60 -6.74
CA LEU A 70 14.86 -29.74 -6.15
C LEU A 70 15.79 -30.82 -5.58
N GLN A 71 17.06 -30.83 -5.99
CA GLN A 71 18.06 -31.81 -5.59
C GLN A 71 18.88 -31.36 -4.37
N LEU A 72 18.71 -30.14 -3.87
CA LEU A 72 19.40 -29.64 -2.69
C LEU A 72 19.11 -30.53 -1.47
N ASP A 73 20.15 -30.81 -0.66
CA ASP A 73 20.01 -31.55 0.62
C ASP A 73 19.58 -30.64 1.78
N VAL A 74 18.61 -29.79 1.51
CA VAL A 74 17.92 -28.97 2.52
C VAL A 74 16.42 -29.21 2.40
N PRO A 75 15.63 -29.03 3.47
CA PRO A 75 14.18 -29.13 3.38
C PRO A 75 13.58 -28.13 2.37
N ILE A 76 12.55 -28.58 1.65
CA ILE A 76 11.81 -27.75 0.69
C ILE A 76 10.32 -27.77 1.04
N LEU A 77 9.71 -26.59 1.06
CA LEU A 77 8.27 -26.38 1.23
C LEU A 77 7.69 -25.68 -0.01
N GLY A 78 6.80 -26.35 -0.74
CA GLY A 78 6.05 -25.73 -1.85
C GLY A 78 4.69 -25.21 -1.41
N LEU A 79 4.33 -23.98 -1.79
CA LEU A 79 3.03 -23.37 -1.50
C LEU A 79 2.30 -23.02 -2.80
N CYS A 80 1.04 -23.46 -2.94
CA CYS A 80 0.18 -23.22 -4.11
C CYS A 80 0.89 -23.59 -5.44
N TYR A 81 1.35 -22.62 -6.24
CA TYR A 81 2.16 -22.91 -7.43
C TYR A 81 3.43 -23.72 -7.11
N GLY A 82 4.13 -23.37 -6.03
CA GLY A 82 5.27 -24.13 -5.55
C GLY A 82 4.93 -25.58 -5.17
N HIS A 83 3.67 -25.84 -4.78
CA HIS A 83 3.20 -27.21 -4.55
C HIS A 83 3.15 -28.01 -5.86
N TYR A 84 2.78 -27.39 -6.98
CA TYR A 84 2.86 -28.05 -8.29
C TYR A 84 4.28 -28.35 -8.72
N ILE A 85 5.19 -27.37 -8.60
CA ILE A 85 6.60 -27.53 -8.98
C ILE A 85 7.26 -28.66 -8.18
N VAL A 86 6.97 -28.72 -6.87
CA VAL A 86 7.45 -29.84 -6.04
C VAL A 86 6.88 -31.15 -6.56
N GLN A 87 5.57 -31.26 -6.79
CA GLN A 87 4.95 -32.53 -7.19
C GLN A 87 5.42 -33.03 -8.57
N THR A 88 5.44 -32.16 -9.57
CA THR A 88 5.93 -32.51 -10.91
C THR A 88 7.42 -32.87 -10.91
N GLY A 89 8.21 -32.23 -10.03
CA GLY A 89 9.61 -32.54 -9.79
C GLY A 89 9.90 -33.97 -9.30
N TYR A 90 8.88 -34.66 -8.79
CA TYR A 90 8.95 -36.06 -8.36
C TYR A 90 7.96 -36.93 -9.16
N ASN A 91 7.76 -36.66 -10.45
CA ASN A 91 6.89 -37.43 -11.35
C ASN A 91 5.40 -37.46 -10.99
N GLY A 92 4.94 -36.54 -10.14
CA GLY A 92 3.51 -36.32 -9.90
C GLY A 92 2.83 -35.68 -11.11
N LYS A 93 1.51 -35.81 -11.21
CA LYS A 93 0.71 -35.16 -12.26
C LYS A 93 -0.06 -34.00 -11.67
N VAL A 94 0.03 -32.84 -12.29
CA VAL A 94 -0.77 -31.65 -12.01
C VAL A 94 -1.67 -31.41 -13.22
N GLY A 95 -2.82 -30.78 -13.00
CA GLY A 95 -3.68 -30.36 -14.10
C GLY A 95 -4.91 -29.66 -13.58
N LYS A 96 -5.84 -29.35 -14.48
CA LYS A 96 -7.09 -28.68 -14.12
C LYS A 96 -7.90 -29.51 -13.13
N ALA A 97 -8.16 -28.95 -11.95
CA ALA A 97 -8.98 -29.61 -10.94
C ALA A 97 -10.46 -29.65 -11.39
N PRO A 98 -11.26 -30.65 -10.95
CA PRO A 98 -12.69 -30.69 -11.24
C PRO A 98 -13.45 -29.46 -10.72
N VAL A 99 -13.01 -28.92 -9.58
CA VAL A 99 -13.53 -27.71 -8.93
C VAL A 99 -12.33 -26.89 -8.46
N GLY A 100 -12.30 -25.60 -8.82
CA GLY A 100 -11.33 -24.65 -8.28
C GLY A 100 -11.82 -24.07 -6.96
N GLU A 101 -10.92 -23.91 -5.99
CA GLU A 101 -11.23 -23.31 -4.69
C GLU A 101 -10.59 -21.91 -4.60
N PHE A 102 -11.42 -20.90 -4.33
CA PHE A 102 -11.00 -19.51 -4.11
C PHE A 102 -11.60 -19.00 -2.80
N GLY A 103 -10.75 -18.71 -1.82
CA GLY A 103 -11.14 -18.22 -0.51
C GLY A 103 -11.00 -19.27 0.60
N PHE A 104 -11.85 -19.17 1.62
CA PHE A 104 -11.77 -20.02 2.81
C PHE A 104 -12.18 -21.47 2.51
N ALA A 105 -11.34 -22.41 2.95
CA ALA A 105 -11.65 -23.84 2.99
C ALA A 105 -11.29 -24.42 4.36
N THR A 106 -11.84 -25.60 4.65
CA THR A 106 -11.52 -26.37 5.86
C THR A 106 -10.58 -27.52 5.50
N LEU A 107 -9.33 -27.43 5.95
CA LEU A 107 -8.35 -28.51 5.86
C LEU A 107 -8.64 -29.57 6.93
N LYS A 108 -8.82 -30.81 6.46
CA LYS A 108 -8.97 -32.00 7.29
C LYS A 108 -7.72 -32.85 7.21
N PHE A 109 -7.25 -33.34 8.33
CA PHE A 109 -6.07 -34.19 8.42
C PHE A 109 -6.39 -35.62 8.00
N ALA A 110 -5.51 -36.22 7.19
CA ALA A 110 -5.68 -37.59 6.70
C ALA A 110 -5.68 -38.58 7.88
N ASP A 111 -6.72 -39.42 7.98
CA ASP A 111 -6.98 -40.37 9.07
C ASP A 111 -7.15 -39.75 10.47
N GLY A 112 -7.44 -38.44 10.55
CA GLY A 112 -7.42 -37.67 11.80
C GLY A 112 -6.01 -37.52 12.39
N MET A 113 -5.88 -37.00 13.61
CA MET A 113 -4.57 -36.84 14.29
C MET A 113 -3.91 -38.14 14.77
N ASN A 114 -4.23 -39.26 14.13
CA ASN A 114 -3.72 -40.58 14.48
C ASN A 114 -2.91 -41.24 13.33
N GLY A 115 -2.85 -40.62 12.14
CA GLY A 115 -2.20 -41.15 10.93
C GLY A 115 -0.92 -40.43 10.49
N ALA A 116 -0.70 -40.34 9.17
CA ALA A 116 0.44 -39.62 8.58
C ALA A 116 0.48 -38.14 9.00
N ALA A 117 -0.69 -37.53 9.19
CA ALA A 117 -0.82 -36.17 9.70
C ALA A 117 -0.21 -35.99 11.10
N ALA A 118 -0.42 -36.96 12.01
CA ALA A 118 0.14 -36.94 13.36
C ALA A 118 1.68 -36.99 13.37
N LYS A 119 2.25 -37.54 12.30
CA LYS A 119 3.70 -37.67 12.10
C LYS A 119 4.28 -36.54 11.26
N CYS A 120 3.44 -35.65 10.73
CA CYS A 120 3.88 -34.55 9.88
C CYS A 120 4.55 -33.47 10.73
N PRO A 121 5.86 -33.21 10.56
CA PRO A 121 6.56 -32.19 11.35
C PRO A 121 5.96 -30.79 11.17
N LEU A 122 5.41 -30.48 9.98
CA LEU A 122 4.78 -29.18 9.71
C LEU A 122 3.51 -28.91 10.52
N PHE A 123 2.79 -29.95 10.94
CA PHE A 123 1.52 -29.83 11.67
C PHE A 123 1.65 -30.09 13.17
N LYS A 124 2.88 -30.13 13.69
CA LYS A 124 3.14 -30.19 15.14
C LYS A 124 2.41 -29.04 15.86
N ASN A 125 1.66 -29.36 16.91
CA ASN A 125 0.86 -28.41 17.70
C ASN A 125 -0.25 -27.68 16.93
N ILE A 126 -0.74 -28.26 15.83
CA ILE A 126 -1.91 -27.76 15.11
C ILE A 126 -2.97 -28.85 15.24
N ASP A 127 -4.05 -28.61 16.00
CA ASP A 127 -5.06 -29.61 16.34
C ASP A 127 -6.42 -29.35 15.69
N GLY A 128 -7.10 -30.42 15.25
CA GLY A 128 -8.45 -30.34 14.68
C GLY A 128 -8.52 -29.69 13.29
N ASP A 129 -9.72 -29.61 12.71
CA ASP A 129 -9.92 -29.02 11.39
C ASP A 129 -9.43 -27.56 11.34
N GLN A 130 -8.68 -27.21 10.30
CA GLN A 130 -8.07 -25.88 10.17
C GLN A 130 -8.73 -25.07 9.06
N GLN A 131 -8.94 -23.77 9.31
CA GLN A 131 -9.25 -22.84 8.23
C GLN A 131 -7.98 -22.53 7.44
N VAL A 132 -8.08 -22.61 6.11
CA VAL A 132 -7.00 -22.29 5.18
C VAL A 132 -7.51 -21.44 4.02
N TRP A 133 -6.61 -20.64 3.44
CA TRP A 133 -6.89 -19.82 2.26
C TRP A 133 -6.43 -20.52 0.97
N MET A 134 -7.41 -20.93 0.16
CA MET A 134 -7.23 -21.58 -1.14
C MET A 134 -7.31 -20.54 -2.26
N SER A 135 -6.49 -20.69 -3.30
CA SER A 135 -6.54 -19.82 -4.48
C SER A 135 -6.01 -20.58 -5.69
N HIS A 136 -6.78 -21.53 -6.20
CA HIS A 136 -6.33 -22.38 -7.31
C HIS A 136 -7.45 -22.83 -8.24
N GLN A 137 -7.08 -23.02 -9.51
CA GLN A 137 -7.92 -23.67 -10.53
C GLN A 137 -7.37 -25.04 -10.93
N ASP A 138 -6.05 -25.21 -10.85
CA ASP A 138 -5.38 -26.48 -11.02
C ASP A 138 -5.23 -27.21 -9.69
N GLY A 139 -4.82 -28.47 -9.74
CA GLY A 139 -4.51 -29.25 -8.56
C GLY A 139 -3.63 -30.44 -8.92
N VAL A 140 -3.05 -31.07 -7.91
CA VAL A 140 -2.40 -32.37 -8.08
C VAL A 140 -3.46 -33.41 -8.39
N LEU A 141 -3.22 -34.23 -9.42
CA LEU A 141 -4.07 -35.33 -9.85
C LEU A 141 -3.50 -36.68 -9.44
N GLU A 142 -2.16 -36.80 -9.45
CA GLU A 142 -1.43 -37.97 -8.98
C GLU A 142 -0.23 -37.50 -8.14
N LEU A 143 -0.05 -38.08 -6.96
CA LEU A 143 1.06 -37.75 -6.07
C LEU A 143 2.41 -38.10 -6.71
N GLY A 144 3.40 -37.25 -6.48
CA GLY A 144 4.79 -37.55 -6.78
C GLY A 144 5.33 -38.73 -5.98
N GLU A 145 6.39 -39.34 -6.50
CA GLU A 145 7.02 -40.52 -5.93
C GLU A 145 7.43 -40.32 -4.46
N GLY A 146 6.98 -41.23 -3.60
CA GLY A 146 7.27 -41.22 -2.17
C GLY A 146 6.53 -40.14 -1.37
N PHE A 147 5.62 -39.38 -1.99
CA PHE A 147 4.72 -38.49 -1.25
C PHE A 147 3.53 -39.25 -0.67
N GLU A 148 3.09 -38.80 0.50
CA GLU A 148 1.84 -39.21 1.13
C GLU A 148 0.99 -37.96 1.45
N THR A 149 -0.33 -38.14 1.46
CA THR A 149 -1.28 -37.09 1.84
C THR A 149 -1.33 -36.96 3.36
N VAL A 150 -1.22 -35.74 3.86
CA VAL A 150 -1.37 -35.39 5.28
C VAL A 150 -2.57 -34.51 5.55
N GLY A 151 -3.16 -33.90 4.53
CA GLY A 151 -4.44 -33.21 4.65
C GLY A 151 -5.14 -32.97 3.31
N SER A 152 -6.46 -32.84 3.38
CA SER A 152 -7.37 -32.66 2.24
C SER A 152 -8.46 -31.64 2.58
N THR A 153 -8.95 -30.91 1.60
CA THR A 153 -10.21 -30.15 1.72
C THR A 153 -11.35 -30.96 1.12
N LYS A 154 -12.55 -30.37 1.05
CA LYS A 154 -13.71 -31.01 0.41
C LYS A 154 -13.45 -31.28 -1.07
N ASP A 155 -12.87 -30.32 -1.78
CA ASP A 155 -12.71 -30.39 -3.23
C ASP A 155 -11.23 -30.54 -3.68
N CYS A 156 -10.27 -30.52 -2.75
CA CYS A 156 -8.84 -30.79 -2.99
C CYS A 156 -8.31 -31.97 -2.14
N PRO A 157 -8.19 -33.19 -2.71
CA PRO A 157 -7.76 -34.38 -1.96
C PRO A 157 -6.28 -34.36 -1.56
N PHE A 158 -5.44 -33.59 -2.25
CA PHE A 158 -4.00 -33.51 -2.00
C PHE A 158 -3.60 -32.12 -1.48
N ALA A 159 -4.45 -31.50 -0.67
CA ALA A 159 -4.25 -30.14 -0.18
C ALA A 159 -2.98 -29.97 0.67
N ALA A 160 -2.53 -31.01 1.36
CA ALA A 160 -1.25 -31.05 2.06
C ALA A 160 -0.59 -32.42 1.90
N THR A 161 0.67 -32.44 1.47
CA THR A 161 1.42 -33.67 1.23
C THR A 161 2.87 -33.56 1.73
N GLN A 162 3.49 -34.70 2.01
CA GLN A 162 4.87 -34.77 2.48
C GLN A 162 5.64 -35.93 1.87
N ASN A 163 6.97 -35.79 1.79
CA ASN A 163 7.93 -36.87 1.58
C ASN A 163 9.08 -36.68 2.57
N LEU A 164 9.01 -37.36 3.72
CA LEU A 164 9.99 -37.20 4.80
C LEU A 164 11.38 -37.72 4.42
N SER A 165 11.46 -38.76 3.59
CA SER A 165 12.75 -39.33 3.14
C SER A 165 13.58 -38.32 2.33
N LYS A 166 12.90 -37.44 1.60
CA LYS A 166 13.50 -36.38 0.79
C LYS A 166 13.41 -35.01 1.46
N LYS A 167 12.89 -34.90 2.70
CA LYS A 167 12.66 -33.62 3.39
C LYS A 167 11.82 -32.65 2.52
N ARG A 168 10.73 -33.13 1.92
CA ARG A 168 9.85 -32.32 1.07
C ARG A 168 8.46 -32.20 1.68
N PHE A 169 7.91 -31.01 1.55
CA PHE A 169 6.53 -30.71 1.89
C PHE A 169 5.91 -29.89 0.78
N SER A 170 4.62 -30.06 0.55
CA SER A 170 3.91 -29.21 -0.40
C SER A 170 2.45 -29.04 -0.02
N LEU A 171 1.98 -27.79 -0.01
CA LEU A 171 0.67 -27.37 0.45
C LEU A 171 -0.04 -26.55 -0.65
N GLN A 172 -1.31 -26.84 -0.89
CA GLN A 172 -2.12 -26.14 -1.90
C GLN A 172 -2.56 -24.73 -1.47
N PHE A 173 -2.54 -24.44 -0.17
CA PHE A 173 -3.02 -23.19 0.43
C PHE A 173 -1.88 -22.22 0.80
N HIS A 174 -2.26 -20.95 0.99
CA HIS A 174 -1.36 -19.88 1.40
C HIS A 174 -1.25 -19.83 2.93
N CYS A 175 -0.06 -20.10 3.47
CA CYS A 175 0.21 -20.05 4.92
C CYS A 175 0.55 -18.64 5.42
N GLU A 176 0.91 -17.75 4.50
CA GLU A 176 1.45 -16.42 4.76
C GLU A 176 0.37 -15.36 5.02
N VAL A 177 -0.86 -15.63 4.58
CA VAL A 177 -2.02 -14.75 4.77
C VAL A 177 -2.67 -14.94 6.13
N LYS A 178 -3.30 -13.89 6.66
CA LYS A 178 -4.00 -13.96 7.96
C LYS A 178 -5.19 -14.90 7.94
N ASP A 179 -5.77 -15.10 6.76
CA ASP A 179 -6.91 -15.97 6.50
C ASP A 179 -6.62 -17.47 6.71
N THR A 180 -5.33 -17.82 6.90
CA THR A 180 -4.86 -19.12 7.40
C THR A 180 -4.28 -18.96 8.81
N PRO A 181 -5.09 -19.06 9.89
CA PRO A 181 -4.65 -18.72 11.24
C PRO A 181 -3.47 -19.55 11.76
N CYS A 182 -3.36 -20.81 11.34
CA CYS A 182 -2.27 -21.72 11.72
C CYS A 182 -0.97 -21.52 10.91
N GLY A 183 -0.96 -20.63 9.92
CA GLY A 183 0.14 -20.47 8.98
C GLY A 183 1.48 -20.08 9.62
N ASN A 184 1.47 -19.21 10.63
CA ASN A 184 2.68 -18.88 11.40
C ASN A 184 3.25 -20.11 12.12
N GLN A 185 2.40 -20.99 12.65
CA GLN A 185 2.84 -22.23 13.31
C GLN A 185 3.46 -23.20 12.30
N ILE A 186 2.92 -23.27 11.07
CA ILE A 186 3.51 -24.05 9.97
C ILE A 186 4.91 -23.55 9.62
N PHE A 187 5.10 -22.23 9.47
CA PHE A 187 6.43 -21.67 9.19
C PHE A 187 7.43 -21.89 10.32
N GLN A 188 6.98 -21.73 11.57
CA GLN A 188 7.78 -22.04 12.76
C GLN A 188 8.23 -23.51 12.75
N ASN A 189 7.30 -24.43 12.52
CA ASN A 189 7.59 -25.86 12.42
C ASN A 189 8.54 -26.20 11.26
N PHE A 190 8.40 -25.52 10.11
CA PHE A 190 9.32 -25.70 8.99
C PHE A 190 10.74 -25.23 9.34
N ALA A 191 10.88 -24.05 9.95
CA ALA A 191 12.19 -23.54 10.38
C ALA A 191 12.85 -24.45 11.42
N ASP A 192 12.06 -24.97 12.37
CA ASP A 192 12.53 -25.95 13.36
C ASP A 192 12.96 -27.26 12.68
N PHE A 193 12.22 -27.72 11.67
CA PHE A 193 12.60 -28.90 10.86
C PHE A 193 13.87 -28.67 10.03
N CYS A 194 14.11 -27.44 9.59
CA CYS A 194 15.38 -27.02 8.98
C CYS A 194 16.55 -27.01 9.98
N GLY A 195 16.27 -27.16 11.28
CA GLY A 195 17.23 -27.05 12.38
C GLY A 195 17.78 -25.63 12.52
N MET A 196 16.99 -24.63 12.11
CA MET A 196 17.40 -23.23 12.13
C MET A 196 17.12 -22.64 13.51
N GLU A 197 18.11 -21.96 14.09
CA GLU A 197 17.92 -21.19 15.32
C GLU A 197 17.43 -19.78 14.99
N LYS A 198 16.78 -19.13 15.97
CA LYS A 198 16.40 -17.73 15.83
C LYS A 198 17.65 -16.88 15.76
N ASN A 199 17.92 -16.35 14.57
CA ASN A 199 19.12 -15.58 14.24
C ASN A 199 18.80 -14.19 13.68
N TRP A 200 17.53 -13.80 13.77
CA TRP A 200 17.03 -12.51 13.34
C TRP A 200 16.27 -11.85 14.50
N ASP A 201 17.00 -11.03 15.25
CA ASP A 201 16.43 -10.15 16.26
C ASP A 201 16.83 -8.70 15.99
N GLN A 202 16.03 -7.77 16.51
CA GLN A 202 16.19 -6.35 16.21
C GLN A 202 17.48 -5.75 16.80
N ASP A 203 18.05 -6.29 17.89
CA ASP A 203 19.34 -5.81 18.44
C ASP A 203 20.47 -6.16 17.48
N THR A 204 20.53 -7.43 17.09
CA THR A 204 21.56 -7.93 16.18
C THR A 204 21.46 -7.25 14.81
N VAL A 205 20.25 -7.04 14.29
CA VAL A 205 20.02 -6.33 13.03
C VAL A 205 20.48 -4.88 13.12
N LEU A 206 20.11 -4.15 14.19
CA LEU A 206 20.55 -2.77 14.37
C LEU A 206 22.08 -2.68 14.44
N GLN A 207 22.72 -3.51 15.25
CA GLN A 207 24.18 -3.49 15.39
C GLN A 207 24.88 -3.81 14.06
N PHE A 208 24.38 -4.81 13.33
CA PHE A 208 24.89 -5.15 12.00
C PHE A 208 24.78 -4.00 11.01
N ILE A 209 23.66 -3.27 10.99
CA ILE A 209 23.48 -2.10 10.13
C ILE A 209 24.49 -1.01 10.51
N LEU A 210 24.66 -0.72 11.79
CA LEU A 210 25.63 0.28 12.27
C LEU A 210 27.07 -0.08 11.89
N ASP A 211 27.44 -1.36 12.01
CA ASP A 211 28.77 -1.85 11.66
C ASP A 211 29.01 -1.81 10.14
N ASN A 212 28.00 -2.17 9.34
CA ASN A 212 28.08 -2.07 7.88
C ASN A 212 28.18 -0.62 7.41
N ILE A 213 27.42 0.31 8.01
CA ILE A 213 27.55 1.74 7.69
C ILE A 213 29.00 2.19 7.89
N LYS A 214 29.62 1.88 9.04
CA LYS A 214 31.02 2.24 9.32
C LYS A 214 31.98 1.59 8.32
N LYS A 215 31.77 0.32 8.00
CA LYS A 215 32.62 -0.44 7.08
C LYS A 215 32.55 0.09 5.65
N GLU A 216 31.34 0.34 5.14
CA GLU A 216 31.12 0.78 3.76
C GLU A 216 31.55 2.24 3.56
N THR A 217 31.39 3.08 4.58
CA THR A 217 31.77 4.50 4.48
C THR A 217 33.24 4.77 4.74
N GLY A 218 33.93 3.93 5.51
CA GLY A 218 35.33 4.16 5.89
C GLY A 218 35.50 5.52 6.55
N ASP A 219 36.28 6.40 5.92
CA ASP A 219 36.52 7.78 6.37
C ASP A 219 35.67 8.84 5.65
N LYS A 220 34.84 8.44 4.67
CA LYS A 220 34.04 9.37 3.86
C LYS A 220 32.86 9.95 4.63
N ASN A 221 32.48 11.18 4.30
CA ASN A 221 31.26 11.80 4.78
C ASN A 221 30.03 11.30 3.99
N VAL A 222 28.85 11.46 4.55
CA VAL A 222 27.60 10.95 3.98
C VAL A 222 26.57 12.05 3.82
N LEU A 223 26.08 12.22 2.61
CA LEU A 223 24.96 13.07 2.24
C LEU A 223 23.67 12.23 2.17
N LEU A 224 22.56 12.73 2.71
CA LEU A 224 21.24 12.09 2.58
C LEU A 224 20.17 13.13 2.23
N PHE A 225 19.36 12.85 1.21
CA PHE A 225 18.15 13.63 0.94
C PHE A 225 17.01 13.21 1.88
N LEU A 226 16.53 14.16 2.66
CA LEU A 226 15.48 13.99 3.66
C LEU A 226 14.14 14.33 3.02
N SER A 227 13.31 13.31 2.78
CA SER A 227 11.93 13.51 2.30
C SER A 227 10.94 13.84 3.43
N GLY A 228 11.35 13.69 4.69
CA GLY A 228 10.45 13.75 5.85
C GLY A 228 9.62 12.47 6.04
N GLY A 229 9.77 11.48 5.15
CA GLY A 229 9.21 10.15 5.31
C GLY A 229 9.97 9.30 6.34
N VAL A 230 9.32 8.22 6.76
CA VAL A 230 9.85 7.29 7.78
C VAL A 230 11.21 6.70 7.38
N ASP A 231 11.41 6.34 6.11
CA ASP A 231 12.63 5.63 5.67
C ASP A 231 13.85 6.54 5.67
N SER A 232 13.71 7.75 5.12
CA SER A 232 14.78 8.75 5.12
C SER A 232 15.09 9.23 6.54
N THR A 233 14.07 9.38 7.39
CA THR A 233 14.25 9.74 8.81
C THR A 233 15.06 8.69 9.57
N ILE A 234 14.72 7.41 9.42
CA ILE A 234 15.38 6.33 10.16
C ILE A 234 16.77 6.08 9.61
N THR A 235 16.95 6.18 8.28
CA THR A 235 18.28 6.16 7.65
C THR A 235 19.15 7.30 8.21
N PHE A 236 18.61 8.51 8.31
CA PHE A 236 19.33 9.65 8.89
C PHE A 236 19.75 9.40 10.34
N ALA A 237 18.86 8.84 11.16
CA ALA A 237 19.15 8.49 12.55
C ALA A 237 20.22 7.38 12.66
N LEU A 238 20.18 6.36 11.78
CA LEU A 238 21.19 5.30 11.71
C LEU A 238 22.57 5.86 11.36
N LEU A 239 22.64 6.74 10.35
CA LEU A 239 23.89 7.39 9.94
C LEU A 239 24.48 8.23 11.07
N ASN A 240 23.65 9.06 11.72
CA ASN A 240 24.07 9.88 12.85
C ASN A 240 24.58 9.04 14.03
N LYS A 241 23.93 7.91 14.30
CA LYS A 241 24.35 7.00 15.37
C LYS A 241 25.65 6.25 15.02
N ALA A 242 25.85 5.90 13.76
CA ALA A 242 27.02 5.15 13.31
C ALA A 242 28.27 6.03 13.15
N LEU A 243 28.12 7.23 12.57
CA LEU A 243 29.23 8.07 12.10
C LEU A 243 29.43 9.36 12.91
N GLY A 244 28.42 9.76 13.70
CA GLY A 244 28.38 11.08 14.33
C GLY A 244 27.87 12.17 13.38
N GLN A 245 27.45 13.30 13.94
CA GLN A 245 26.83 14.40 13.19
C GLN A 245 27.80 15.12 12.25
N ASP A 246 29.10 15.17 12.59
CA ASP A 246 30.10 15.90 11.80
C ASP A 246 30.39 15.26 10.43
N ARG A 247 30.09 13.97 10.29
CA ARG A 247 30.32 13.18 9.05
C ARG A 247 29.05 12.98 8.24
N VAL A 248 27.92 13.55 8.66
CA VAL A 248 26.61 13.32 8.04
C VAL A 248 25.96 14.65 7.73
N LEU A 249 25.43 14.82 6.51
CA LEU A 249 24.65 15.99 6.11
C LEU A 249 23.30 15.55 5.57
N GLY A 250 22.23 16.05 6.18
CA GLY A 250 20.87 15.92 5.66
C GLY A 250 20.47 17.12 4.80
N LEU A 251 19.86 16.89 3.63
CA LEU A 251 19.26 17.95 2.82
C LEU A 251 17.75 17.70 2.66
N HIS A 252 16.93 18.57 3.25
CA HIS A 252 15.49 18.58 3.07
C HIS A 252 15.10 19.69 2.08
N ILE A 253 14.45 19.33 0.98
CA ILE A 253 13.91 20.29 0.01
C ILE A 253 12.40 20.39 0.25
N ASP A 254 11.94 21.53 0.72
CA ASP A 254 10.51 21.83 0.78
C ASP A 254 10.04 22.25 -0.61
N ASN A 255 9.27 21.37 -1.24
CA ASN A 255 8.73 21.59 -2.57
C ASN A 255 7.49 22.50 -2.58
N GLY A 256 7.05 23.01 -1.42
CA GLY A 256 5.85 23.84 -1.32
C GLY A 256 4.53 23.07 -1.48
N PHE A 257 4.55 21.74 -1.56
CA PHE A 257 3.39 20.87 -1.61
C PHE A 257 3.26 19.97 -0.38
N MET A 258 3.99 20.29 0.69
CA MET A 258 3.91 19.58 1.97
C MET A 258 2.61 19.95 2.73
N ARG A 259 2.23 19.12 3.71
CA ARG A 259 1.11 19.41 4.63
C ARG A 259 1.40 20.65 5.48
N LYS A 260 0.38 21.16 6.16
CA LYS A 260 0.49 22.37 6.98
C LYS A 260 1.62 22.24 8.00
N ASN A 261 2.61 23.14 7.91
CA ASN A 261 3.79 23.19 8.77
C ASN A 261 4.63 21.90 8.80
N GLU A 262 4.48 20.99 7.82
CA GLU A 262 5.08 19.66 7.88
C GLU A 262 6.60 19.70 7.93
N SER A 263 7.25 20.43 7.01
CA SER A 263 8.70 20.59 6.95
C SER A 263 9.26 21.19 8.24
N ALA A 264 8.58 22.22 8.78
CA ALA A 264 8.96 22.87 10.03
C ALA A 264 8.83 21.90 11.23
N ASN A 265 7.75 21.11 11.28
CA ASN A 265 7.53 20.13 12.33
C ASN A 265 8.57 18.99 12.27
N VAL A 266 8.92 18.51 11.06
CA VAL A 266 10.00 17.52 10.87
C VAL A 266 11.32 18.08 11.39
N ALA A 267 11.68 19.30 10.97
CA ALA A 267 12.93 19.94 11.39
C ALA A 267 12.98 20.15 12.92
N ALA A 268 11.86 20.56 13.53
CA ALA A 268 11.76 20.70 14.98
C ALA A 268 11.91 19.34 15.70
N ALA A 269 11.30 18.29 15.19
CA ALA A 269 11.40 16.94 15.74
C ALA A 269 12.83 16.38 15.65
N TYR A 270 13.54 16.60 14.52
CA TYR A 270 14.95 16.25 14.39
C TYR A 270 15.82 16.96 15.44
N LYS A 271 15.66 18.28 15.57
CA LYS A 271 16.41 19.08 16.55
C LYS A 271 16.12 18.63 17.98
N LYS A 272 14.86 18.36 18.31
CA LYS A 272 14.44 17.85 19.63
C LYS A 272 15.05 16.47 19.95
N PHE A 273 15.19 15.61 18.94
CA PHE A 273 15.87 14.33 19.07
C PHE A 273 17.41 14.46 19.14
N GLY A 274 17.95 15.63 18.81
CA GLY A 274 19.39 15.92 18.87
C GLY A 274 20.11 15.84 17.53
N MET A 275 19.39 15.66 16.41
CA MET A 275 19.96 15.73 15.06
C MET A 275 19.85 17.16 14.53
N THR A 276 20.99 17.82 14.32
CA THR A 276 21.06 19.24 13.93
C THR A 276 21.80 19.47 12.61
N ASN A 277 22.46 18.43 12.11
CA ASN A 277 23.24 18.38 10.88
C ASN A 277 22.39 18.22 9.62
N PHE A 278 21.41 19.11 9.42
CA PHE A 278 20.61 19.14 8.22
C PHE A 278 20.27 20.56 7.79
N ILE A 279 20.04 20.73 6.48
CA ILE A 279 19.61 21.97 5.85
C ILE A 279 18.19 21.78 5.34
N THR A 280 17.37 22.82 5.48
CA THR A 280 16.05 22.90 4.87
C THR A 280 16.06 24.02 3.83
N GLU A 281 15.90 23.65 2.57
CA GLU A 281 15.76 24.59 1.46
C GLU A 281 14.28 24.78 1.13
N ASP A 282 13.78 26.02 1.20
CA ASP A 282 12.47 26.37 0.66
C ASP A 282 12.56 26.60 -0.85
N ALA A 283 12.00 25.67 -1.62
CA ALA A 283 11.92 25.75 -3.07
C ALA A 283 10.47 25.95 -3.56
N SER A 284 9.53 26.27 -2.67
CA SER A 284 8.09 26.33 -2.96
C SER A 284 7.74 27.16 -4.19
N GLN A 285 8.37 28.33 -4.36
CA GLN A 285 8.16 29.21 -5.51
C GLN A 285 8.58 28.56 -6.83
N SER A 286 9.74 27.88 -6.84
CA SER A 286 10.25 27.19 -8.03
C SER A 286 9.30 26.07 -8.46
N PHE A 287 8.78 25.30 -7.51
CA PHE A 287 7.83 24.22 -7.80
C PHE A 287 6.46 24.74 -8.26
N LEU A 288 5.93 25.80 -7.63
CA LEU A 288 4.69 26.44 -8.07
C LEU A 288 4.80 26.95 -9.51
N GLN A 289 5.93 27.56 -9.87
CA GLN A 289 6.19 28.02 -11.22
C GLN A 289 6.27 26.85 -12.22
N ALA A 290 6.92 25.75 -11.84
CA ALA A 290 7.09 24.58 -12.70
C ALA A 290 5.76 23.92 -13.09
N ILE A 291 4.73 23.98 -12.24
CA ILE A 291 3.41 23.37 -12.50
C ILE A 291 2.31 24.37 -12.85
N ALA A 292 2.67 25.65 -13.04
CA ALA A 292 1.70 26.71 -13.28
C ALA A 292 0.83 26.39 -14.51
N GLY A 293 -0.50 26.45 -14.34
CA GLY A 293 -1.48 26.21 -15.40
C GLY A 293 -1.64 24.75 -15.83
N LEU A 294 -0.92 23.79 -15.24
CA LEU A 294 -1.04 22.38 -15.60
C LEU A 294 -2.31 21.76 -14.98
N THR A 295 -3.10 21.10 -15.84
CA THR A 295 -4.29 20.32 -15.43
C THR A 295 -4.04 18.82 -15.47
N ASP A 296 -3.26 18.35 -16.45
CA ASP A 296 -2.93 16.93 -16.59
C ASP A 296 -2.03 16.43 -15.45
N PRO A 297 -2.44 15.40 -14.70
CA PRO A 297 -1.70 14.93 -13.54
C PRO A 297 -0.37 14.25 -13.89
N GLN A 298 -0.22 13.65 -15.07
CA GLN A 298 1.05 13.05 -15.50
C GLN A 298 2.06 14.14 -15.85
N LYS A 299 1.64 15.20 -16.56
CA LYS A 299 2.47 16.39 -16.80
C LYS A 299 2.85 17.08 -15.49
N LYS A 300 1.92 17.23 -14.53
CA LYS A 300 2.23 17.73 -13.18
C LYS A 300 3.34 16.90 -12.52
N ARG A 301 3.19 15.56 -12.50
CA ARG A 301 4.20 14.65 -11.92
C ARG A 301 5.57 14.78 -12.58
N MET A 302 5.62 14.85 -13.91
CA MET A 302 6.86 15.04 -14.66
C MET A 302 7.53 16.37 -14.30
N ALA A 303 6.80 17.47 -14.35
CA ALA A 303 7.31 18.80 -14.03
C ALA A 303 7.83 18.90 -12.58
N VAL A 304 7.12 18.30 -11.61
CA VAL A 304 7.59 18.22 -10.22
C VAL A 304 8.89 17.40 -10.12
N GLY A 305 8.96 16.25 -10.79
CA GLY A 305 10.15 15.40 -10.79
C GLY A 305 11.38 16.08 -11.41
N GLU A 306 11.22 16.70 -12.57
CA GLU A 306 12.28 17.44 -13.26
C GLU A 306 12.75 18.64 -12.44
N ASN A 307 11.82 19.43 -11.90
CA ASN A 307 12.17 20.58 -11.06
C ASN A 307 12.86 20.16 -9.77
N PHE A 308 12.49 19.02 -9.18
CA PHE A 308 13.18 18.47 -8.02
C PHE A 308 14.64 18.17 -8.31
N ILE A 309 14.96 17.57 -9.46
CA ILE A 309 16.35 17.31 -9.87
C ILE A 309 17.12 18.63 -10.00
N THR A 310 16.55 19.63 -10.68
CA THR A 310 17.17 20.95 -10.85
C THR A 310 17.45 21.63 -9.51
N VAL A 311 16.47 21.67 -8.61
CA VAL A 311 16.63 22.27 -7.27
C VAL A 311 17.64 21.49 -6.46
N ARG A 312 17.59 20.16 -6.49
CA ARG A 312 18.52 19.27 -5.78
C ARG A 312 19.95 19.56 -6.21
N ASP A 313 20.23 19.59 -7.51
CA ASP A 313 21.59 19.78 -8.02
C ASP A 313 22.12 21.16 -7.62
N ARG A 314 21.29 22.20 -7.71
CA ARG A 314 21.61 23.56 -7.21
C ARG A 314 21.94 23.58 -5.72
N VAL A 315 21.14 22.90 -4.88
CA VAL A 315 21.33 22.88 -3.42
C VAL A 315 22.60 22.12 -3.05
N VAL A 316 22.89 21.02 -3.74
CA VAL A 316 24.13 20.24 -3.55
C VAL A 316 25.36 21.06 -3.96
N GLU A 317 25.32 21.72 -5.11
CA GLU A 317 26.42 22.56 -5.61
C GLU A 317 26.76 23.68 -4.62
N ALA A 318 25.74 24.30 -4.01
CA ALA A 318 25.90 25.34 -2.99
C ALA A 318 26.59 24.86 -1.70
N GLN A 319 26.67 23.54 -1.47
CA GLN A 319 27.38 22.98 -0.31
C GLN A 319 28.88 22.79 -0.56
N HIS A 320 29.36 22.95 -1.80
CA HIS A 320 30.77 22.78 -2.16
C HIS A 320 31.38 21.44 -1.67
N LEU A 321 30.59 20.36 -1.76
CA LEU A 321 31.00 19.03 -1.31
C LEU A 321 32.01 18.44 -2.28
N ASP A 322 33.13 17.95 -1.74
CA ASP A 322 34.14 17.24 -2.51
C ASP A 322 33.64 15.83 -2.89
N PRO A 323 33.43 15.53 -4.19
CA PRO A 323 32.93 14.23 -4.63
C PRO A 323 33.82 13.05 -4.25
N GLU A 324 35.11 13.24 -3.95
CA GLU A 324 35.99 12.15 -3.54
C GLU A 324 35.77 11.75 -2.08
N ASN A 325 35.40 12.72 -1.24
CA ASN A 325 35.25 12.59 0.21
C ASN A 325 33.80 12.37 0.67
N TRP A 326 32.81 12.52 -0.21
CA TRP A 326 31.39 12.38 0.11
C TRP A 326 30.74 11.22 -0.61
N MET A 327 29.88 10.49 0.11
CA MET A 327 29.02 9.43 -0.42
C MET A 327 27.55 9.84 -0.29
N LEU A 328 26.69 9.24 -1.11
CA LEU A 328 25.25 9.42 -1.02
C LEU A 328 24.62 8.24 -0.27
N ALA A 329 23.74 8.52 0.68
CA ALA A 329 22.89 7.51 1.30
C ALA A 329 21.48 7.54 0.72
N GLN A 330 20.84 6.38 0.71
CA GLN A 330 19.43 6.23 0.37
C GLN A 330 18.71 5.35 1.39
N GLY A 331 17.44 5.68 1.66
CA GLY A 331 16.54 4.86 2.48
C GLY A 331 15.81 3.79 1.67
N THR A 332 16.44 3.24 0.63
CA THR A 332 15.87 2.19 -0.23
C THR A 332 15.55 0.95 0.62
N LEU A 333 14.37 0.38 0.46
CA LEU A 333 13.93 -0.82 1.19
C LEU A 333 14.02 -2.08 0.33
N TYR A 334 13.85 -3.24 0.98
CA TYR A 334 13.90 -4.53 0.30
C TYR A 334 12.86 -4.70 -0.82
N PRO A 335 11.59 -4.27 -0.66
CA PRO A 335 10.62 -4.29 -1.75
C PRO A 335 11.04 -3.45 -2.97
N ASP A 336 11.66 -2.29 -2.75
CA ASP A 336 12.06 -1.38 -3.84
C ASP A 336 13.12 -2.01 -4.76
N ILE A 337 14.00 -2.85 -4.20
CA ILE A 337 15.07 -3.53 -4.94
C ILE A 337 14.53 -4.61 -5.86
N ILE A 338 13.57 -5.41 -5.37
CA ILE A 338 12.97 -6.46 -6.17
C ILE A 338 12.12 -5.87 -7.29
N GLU A 339 11.30 -4.84 -7.00
CA GLU A 339 10.51 -4.14 -8.01
C GLU A 339 11.36 -3.51 -9.12
N SER A 340 12.54 -2.98 -8.77
CA SER A 340 13.47 -2.37 -9.73
C SER A 340 14.44 -3.36 -10.40
N GLY A 341 14.58 -4.57 -9.85
CA GLY A 341 15.42 -5.65 -10.37
C GLY A 341 14.88 -6.35 -11.61
N GLY A 342 13.64 -6.00 -12.03
CA GLY A 342 13.07 -6.42 -13.30
C GLY A 342 12.67 -7.90 -13.33
N THR A 343 11.44 -8.20 -12.96
CA THR A 343 10.74 -9.34 -13.55
C THR A 343 10.45 -9.03 -15.02
N LYS A 344 10.90 -9.88 -15.96
CA LYS A 344 10.51 -9.81 -17.39
C LYS A 344 8.98 -9.76 -17.60
N ASN A 345 8.20 -10.10 -16.58
CA ASN A 345 6.74 -10.17 -16.60
C ASN A 345 6.03 -9.03 -15.86
N SER A 346 6.75 -8.05 -15.27
CA SER A 346 6.10 -6.83 -14.77
C SER A 346 6.28 -5.72 -15.78
N HIS A 347 5.22 -5.39 -16.52
CA HIS A 347 5.19 -4.17 -17.33
C HIS A 347 5.66 -2.99 -16.47
N THR A 348 6.63 -2.25 -16.99
CA THR A 348 7.33 -1.14 -16.33
C THR A 348 6.37 -0.02 -15.93
N ILE A 349 5.70 -0.18 -14.80
CA ILE A 349 4.87 0.83 -14.18
C ILE A 349 5.69 1.47 -13.05
N LYS A 350 6.27 2.62 -13.40
CA LYS A 350 7.13 3.54 -12.60
C LYS A 350 8.63 3.25 -12.68
N THR A 351 9.33 4.13 -13.38
CA THR A 351 10.76 4.35 -13.22
C THR A 351 11.02 4.86 -11.81
N HIS A 352 11.49 3.98 -10.92
CA HIS A 352 11.91 4.37 -9.58
C HIS A 352 13.12 5.30 -9.65
N HIS A 353 13.00 6.52 -9.11
CA HIS A 353 14.05 7.54 -9.14
C HIS A 353 15.38 7.10 -8.52
N ASN A 354 15.40 6.02 -7.73
CA ASN A 354 16.59 5.49 -7.05
C ASN A 354 17.43 4.51 -7.87
N ARG A 355 17.04 4.17 -9.10
CA ARG A 355 17.74 3.14 -9.90
C ARG A 355 17.97 3.54 -11.36
N VAL A 356 18.00 4.85 -11.64
CA VAL A 356 18.40 5.41 -12.95
C VAL A 356 19.88 5.09 -13.24
N GLN A 357 20.27 5.04 -14.53
CA GLN A 357 21.64 4.65 -14.93
C GLN A 357 22.74 5.38 -14.15
N GLY A 358 22.60 6.69 -13.93
CA GLY A 358 23.59 7.46 -13.16
C GLY A 358 23.70 7.04 -11.69
N ILE A 359 22.62 6.55 -11.07
CA ILE A 359 22.66 5.98 -9.72
C ILE A 359 23.28 4.58 -9.72
N GLN A 360 22.97 3.76 -10.74
CA GLN A 360 23.60 2.45 -10.87
C GLN A 360 25.12 2.55 -11.06
N ASP A 361 25.59 3.54 -11.81
CA ASP A 361 27.02 3.82 -11.99
C ASP A 361 27.68 4.25 -10.67
N LEU A 362 26.98 5.02 -9.82
CA LEU A 362 27.45 5.40 -8.49
C LEU A 362 27.47 4.21 -7.52
N ILE A 363 26.47 3.33 -7.57
CA ILE A 363 26.44 2.07 -6.81
C ILE A 363 27.63 1.20 -7.20
N ALA A 364 27.87 1.02 -8.51
CA ALA A 364 28.99 0.23 -9.03
C ALA A 364 30.37 0.78 -8.62
N ARG A 365 30.46 2.11 -8.43
CA ARG A 365 31.67 2.78 -7.93
C ARG A 365 31.79 2.78 -6.41
N GLY A 366 30.83 2.20 -5.69
CA GLY A 366 30.81 2.19 -4.22
C GLY A 366 30.62 3.58 -3.61
N MET A 367 29.92 4.48 -4.29
CA MET A 367 29.66 5.86 -3.84
C MET A 367 28.28 6.01 -3.18
N ILE A 368 27.51 4.93 -3.09
CA ILE A 368 26.18 4.89 -2.50
C ILE A 368 26.11 3.83 -1.40
N ILE A 369 25.47 4.18 -0.29
CA ILE A 369 25.12 3.25 0.79
C ILE A 369 23.59 3.19 0.95
N GLU A 370 23.06 1.99 1.18
CA GLU A 370 21.63 1.74 1.37
C GLU A 370 21.40 0.95 2.68
N PRO A 371 21.46 1.61 3.85
CA PRO A 371 21.59 0.91 5.14
C PRO A 371 20.39 0.03 5.52
N VAL A 372 19.23 0.29 4.94
CA VAL A 372 17.96 -0.39 5.23
C VAL A 372 17.46 -1.24 4.06
N ARG A 373 18.31 -1.48 3.05
CA ARG A 373 17.97 -2.21 1.83
C ARG A 373 17.47 -3.63 2.04
N ASP A 374 17.88 -4.25 3.15
CA ASP A 374 17.51 -5.63 3.46
C ASP A 374 16.27 -5.70 4.34
N LEU A 375 15.56 -4.59 4.59
CA LEU A 375 14.46 -4.51 5.55
C LEU A 375 13.11 -4.21 4.91
N TYR A 376 12.05 -4.71 5.54
CA TYR A 376 10.68 -4.28 5.29
C TYR A 376 10.31 -3.03 6.11
N LYS A 377 9.29 -2.30 5.67
CA LYS A 377 8.84 -1.02 6.26
C LYS A 377 8.56 -1.08 7.76
N ASP A 378 7.99 -2.18 8.25
CA ASP A 378 7.70 -2.41 9.66
C ASP A 378 8.95 -2.74 10.48
N GLU A 379 9.91 -3.46 9.90
CA GLU A 379 11.23 -3.68 10.52
C GLU A 379 11.97 -2.35 10.66
N VAL A 380 11.94 -1.52 9.62
CA VAL A 380 12.51 -0.16 9.65
C VAL A 380 11.87 0.65 10.78
N ARG A 381 10.53 0.67 10.88
CA ARG A 381 9.84 1.34 11.98
C ARG A 381 10.25 0.83 13.37
N ALA A 382 10.38 -0.48 13.53
CA ALA A 382 10.81 -1.05 14.79
C ALA A 382 12.25 -0.65 15.15
N ILE A 383 13.15 -0.62 14.16
CA ILE A 383 14.51 -0.07 14.33
C ILE A 383 14.45 1.40 14.71
N GLY A 384 13.58 2.19 14.09
CA GLY A 384 13.38 3.61 14.45
C GLY A 384 13.03 3.80 15.92
N ARG A 385 12.06 3.03 16.44
CA ARG A 385 11.72 3.04 17.89
C ARG A 385 12.90 2.64 18.75
N LYS A 386 13.67 1.64 18.32
CA LYS A 386 14.85 1.15 19.05
C LYS A 386 16.00 2.16 19.09
N LEU A 387 16.09 3.02 18.08
CA LEU A 387 16.99 4.18 18.09
C LEU A 387 16.55 5.26 19.08
N GLY A 388 15.33 5.17 19.62
CA GLY A 388 14.72 6.15 20.50
C GLY A 388 13.92 7.23 19.77
N LEU A 389 13.70 7.09 18.46
CA LEU A 389 12.91 8.07 17.71
C LEU A 389 11.47 8.09 18.23
N PRO A 390 10.88 9.28 18.43
CA PRO A 390 9.49 9.39 18.86
C PRO A 390 8.54 8.85 17.80
N ASP A 391 7.38 8.32 18.22
CA ASP A 391 6.36 7.77 17.31
C ASP A 391 5.89 8.80 16.27
N GLU A 392 5.94 10.10 16.58
CA GLU A 392 5.62 11.20 15.66
C GLU A 392 6.51 11.22 14.40
N LEU A 393 7.71 10.64 14.45
CA LEU A 393 8.62 10.49 13.30
C LEU A 393 8.50 9.11 12.63
N VAL A 394 8.14 8.08 13.39
CA VAL A 394 8.19 6.67 12.96
C VAL A 394 6.85 6.18 12.38
N MET A 395 5.73 6.63 12.95
CA MET A 395 4.39 6.10 12.67
C MET A 395 3.60 6.94 11.66
N ARG A 396 4.25 7.90 11.00
CA ARG A 396 3.60 8.76 10.01
C ARG A 396 3.00 7.95 8.85
N HIS A 397 1.84 8.40 8.40
CA HIS A 397 1.25 7.93 7.15
C HIS A 397 2.20 8.21 5.98
N PRO A 398 2.22 7.33 4.97
CA PRO A 398 2.90 7.62 3.72
C PRO A 398 2.39 8.93 3.11
N PHE A 399 3.29 9.73 2.55
CA PHE A 399 2.97 10.95 1.83
C PHE A 399 3.65 10.91 0.46
N PRO A 400 2.92 11.18 -0.64
CA PRO A 400 3.46 11.04 -2.00
C PRO A 400 4.55 12.07 -2.27
N GLY A 401 5.54 11.74 -3.11
CA GLY A 401 6.62 12.66 -3.49
C GLY A 401 6.14 14.01 -4.06
N PRO A 402 5.17 14.04 -4.99
CA PRO A 402 4.56 15.28 -5.45
C PRO A 402 3.71 16.02 -4.41
N GLY A 403 3.52 15.45 -3.22
CA GLY A 403 2.75 16.01 -2.12
C GLY A 403 1.32 16.34 -2.50
N LEU A 404 0.82 17.46 -1.98
CA LEU A 404 -0.53 17.97 -2.20
C LEU A 404 -0.81 18.38 -3.66
N SER A 405 0.20 18.51 -4.54
CA SER A 405 -0.04 18.88 -5.95
C SER A 405 -0.92 17.86 -6.71
N ILE A 406 -0.95 16.61 -6.25
CA ILE A 406 -1.81 15.53 -6.77
C ILE A 406 -3.07 15.32 -5.91
N ASN A 407 -3.32 16.20 -4.95
CA ASN A 407 -4.55 16.28 -4.18
C ASN A 407 -5.35 17.54 -4.57
N VAL A 408 -4.79 18.41 -5.41
CA VAL A 408 -5.48 19.52 -6.05
C VAL A 408 -5.91 19.07 -7.44
N LEU A 409 -7.19 18.73 -7.60
CA LEU A 409 -7.75 18.52 -8.93
C LEU A 409 -7.80 19.87 -9.64
N CYS A 410 -7.35 19.86 -10.89
CA CYS A 410 -7.20 21.05 -11.70
C CYS A 410 -8.12 20.99 -12.92
N SER A 411 -8.64 22.14 -13.31
CA SER A 411 -9.50 22.32 -14.48
C SER A 411 -9.25 23.70 -15.08
N ASP A 412 -9.38 23.82 -16.40
CA ASP A 412 -9.42 25.10 -17.11
C ASP A 412 -10.79 25.79 -17.00
N GLY A 413 -11.77 25.12 -16.38
CA GLY A 413 -13.11 25.64 -16.15
C GLY A 413 -14.14 25.18 -17.20
N GLU A 414 -13.72 24.45 -18.22
CA GLU A 414 -14.59 24.03 -19.31
C GLU A 414 -14.70 22.51 -19.39
N LEU A 415 -15.93 21.99 -19.42
CA LEU A 415 -16.17 20.59 -19.75
C LEU A 415 -16.15 20.44 -21.27
N THR A 416 -15.34 19.51 -21.77
CA THR A 416 -15.36 19.17 -23.20
C THR A 416 -16.70 18.54 -23.57
N ASP A 417 -17.08 18.57 -24.85
CA ASP A 417 -18.33 17.92 -25.29
C ASP A 417 -18.32 16.41 -25.02
N LYS A 418 -17.13 15.80 -25.08
CA LYS A 418 -16.92 14.42 -24.65
C LYS A 418 -17.15 14.23 -23.16
N ASP A 419 -16.71 15.16 -22.30
CA ASP A 419 -16.98 15.05 -20.86
C ASP A 419 -18.48 15.13 -20.58
N LYS A 420 -19.20 16.05 -21.24
CA LYS A 420 -20.67 16.17 -21.08
C LYS A 420 -21.38 14.88 -21.50
N GLU A 421 -21.02 14.34 -22.67
CA GLU A 421 -21.57 13.07 -23.17
C GLU A 421 -21.29 11.92 -22.19
N GLU A 422 -20.04 11.78 -21.73
CA GLU A 422 -19.69 10.71 -20.79
C GLU A 422 -20.33 10.87 -19.41
N ILE A 423 -20.59 12.10 -18.95
CA ILE A 423 -21.35 12.38 -17.72
C ILE A 423 -22.81 11.91 -17.87
N GLU A 424 -23.46 12.22 -18.99
CA GLU A 424 -24.83 11.76 -19.27
C GLU A 424 -24.91 10.23 -19.34
N LEU A 425 -23.93 9.59 -19.98
CA LEU A 425 -23.81 8.13 -20.02
C LEU A 425 -23.57 7.54 -18.62
N ALA A 426 -22.69 8.14 -17.82
CA ALA A 426 -22.43 7.72 -16.44
C ALA A 426 -23.69 7.84 -15.58
N GLN A 427 -24.46 8.93 -15.72
CA GLN A 427 -25.71 9.12 -14.99
C GLN A 427 -26.73 8.04 -15.36
N LYS A 428 -26.87 7.73 -16.66
CA LYS A 428 -27.76 6.67 -17.14
C LYS A 428 -27.36 5.29 -16.61
N GLU A 429 -26.05 4.99 -16.54
CA GLU A 429 -25.55 3.76 -15.92
C GLU A 429 -25.91 3.71 -14.43
N LEU A 430 -25.67 4.81 -13.70
CA LEU A 430 -25.95 4.90 -12.26
C LEU A 430 -27.44 4.74 -11.91
N ASP A 431 -28.32 5.32 -12.73
CA ASP A 431 -29.78 5.23 -12.56
C ASP A 431 -30.29 3.81 -12.85
N GLY A 432 -29.65 3.10 -13.78
CA GLY A 432 -29.98 1.70 -14.12
C GLY A 432 -29.51 0.66 -13.08
N ILE A 433 -28.63 1.04 -12.15
CA ILE A 433 -28.09 0.13 -11.14
C ILE A 433 -29.10 -0.07 -10.00
N THR A 434 -29.43 -1.33 -9.72
CA THR A 434 -30.19 -1.70 -8.52
C THR A 434 -29.25 -1.79 -7.32
N LEU A 435 -29.59 -1.08 -6.24
CA LEU A 435 -28.80 -1.09 -5.00
C LEU A 435 -29.59 -1.79 -3.90
N ASP A 436 -28.95 -2.75 -3.23
CA ASP A 436 -29.52 -3.42 -2.07
C ASP A 436 -29.78 -2.43 -0.93
N MET A 437 -30.88 -2.64 -0.20
CA MET A 437 -31.33 -1.67 0.79
C MET A 437 -30.34 -1.55 1.96
N PHE A 438 -29.86 -0.34 2.23
CA PHE A 438 -29.03 -0.01 3.41
C PHE A 438 -29.83 -0.21 4.71
N CYS A 439 -30.97 0.47 4.81
CA CYS A 439 -32.07 0.24 5.75
C CYS A 439 -33.32 0.97 5.21
N GLU A 440 -34.49 0.73 5.80
CA GLU A 440 -35.77 1.31 5.38
C GLU A 440 -35.72 2.85 5.26
N LYS A 441 -34.94 3.51 6.13
CA LYS A 441 -34.78 4.96 6.14
C LYS A 441 -33.76 5.50 5.13
N CYS A 442 -32.63 4.83 4.93
CA CYS A 442 -31.59 5.26 3.98
C CYS A 442 -32.03 5.07 2.51
N SER A 443 -32.97 4.15 2.25
CA SER A 443 -33.43 3.83 0.89
C SER A 443 -34.53 4.76 0.39
N ALA A 444 -35.30 5.40 1.27
CA ALA A 444 -36.41 6.28 0.88
C ALA A 444 -35.97 7.67 0.41
N GLY A 445 -34.74 8.09 0.74
CA GLY A 445 -34.19 9.44 0.53
C GLY A 445 -32.83 9.47 -0.17
N LEU A 446 -32.50 8.46 -0.97
CA LEU A 446 -31.23 8.38 -1.69
C LEU A 446 -31.31 9.10 -3.04
N LYS A 447 -30.56 10.19 -3.20
CA LYS A 447 -30.30 10.83 -4.49
C LYS A 447 -28.95 10.38 -5.04
N ARG A 448 -28.88 10.24 -6.36
CA ARG A 448 -27.70 9.76 -7.09
C ARG A 448 -27.34 10.75 -8.19
N SER A 449 -26.10 11.21 -8.21
CA SER A 449 -25.61 12.09 -9.27
C SER A 449 -24.18 11.76 -9.65
N ILE A 450 -23.70 12.33 -10.77
CA ILE A 450 -22.31 12.25 -11.19
C ILE A 450 -21.59 13.53 -10.81
N LEU A 451 -20.42 13.43 -10.18
CA LEU A 451 -19.54 14.58 -9.98
C LEU A 451 -18.86 14.90 -11.31
N PRO A 452 -18.91 16.16 -11.80
CA PRO A 452 -18.36 16.54 -13.10
C PRO A 452 -16.83 16.69 -13.09
N VAL A 453 -16.13 15.87 -12.32
CA VAL A 453 -14.67 15.83 -12.22
C VAL A 453 -14.18 14.43 -12.54
N ARG A 454 -13.02 14.31 -13.19
CA ARG A 454 -12.38 13.02 -13.38
C ARG A 454 -11.49 12.68 -12.18
N SER A 455 -11.43 11.40 -11.85
CA SER A 455 -10.50 10.87 -10.86
C SER A 455 -9.76 9.66 -11.44
N VAL A 456 -8.53 9.42 -10.99
CA VAL A 456 -7.78 8.23 -11.41
C VAL A 456 -8.31 6.96 -10.74
N GLY A 457 -8.36 5.85 -11.49
CA GLY A 457 -8.64 4.49 -11.02
C GLY A 457 -7.69 3.47 -11.66
N VAL A 458 -7.78 2.22 -11.23
CA VAL A 458 -7.05 1.07 -11.78
C VAL A 458 -8.05 -0.06 -12.05
N GLN A 459 -8.15 -0.49 -13.30
CA GLN A 459 -8.98 -1.63 -13.71
C GLN A 459 -8.13 -2.56 -14.56
N GLY A 460 -7.95 -3.80 -14.07
CA GLY A 460 -6.88 -4.67 -14.58
C GLY A 460 -5.52 -4.00 -14.39
N ASP A 461 -4.71 -3.98 -15.45
CA ASP A 461 -3.34 -3.45 -15.41
C ASP A 461 -3.23 -1.98 -15.82
N PHE A 462 -4.34 -1.32 -16.16
CA PHE A 462 -4.34 0.04 -16.71
C PHE A 462 -4.90 1.09 -15.77
N ARG A 463 -4.27 2.28 -15.79
CA ARG A 463 -4.84 3.49 -15.17
C ARG A 463 -5.98 4.03 -16.03
N THR A 464 -7.07 4.43 -15.39
CA THR A 464 -8.24 5.02 -16.05
C THR A 464 -8.64 6.32 -15.37
N TYR A 465 -9.23 7.26 -16.11
CA TYR A 465 -9.77 8.52 -15.56
C TYR A 465 -11.27 8.60 -15.85
N ARG A 466 -12.08 8.42 -14.81
CA ARG A 466 -13.55 8.32 -14.88
C ARG A 466 -14.20 9.18 -13.81
N PHE A 467 -15.53 9.28 -13.86
CA PHE A 467 -16.29 10.13 -12.96
C PHE A 467 -16.62 9.42 -11.64
N PRO A 468 -16.63 10.12 -10.51
CA PRO A 468 -17.22 9.62 -9.28
C PRO A 468 -18.75 9.69 -9.31
N ALA A 469 -19.42 8.65 -8.85
CA ALA A 469 -20.81 8.72 -8.43
C ALA A 469 -20.90 9.42 -7.05
N LEU A 470 -21.89 10.28 -6.85
CA LEU A 470 -22.22 10.89 -5.58
C LEU A 470 -23.56 10.34 -5.09
N LEU A 471 -23.55 9.78 -3.88
CA LEU A 471 -24.73 9.36 -3.14
C LEU A 471 -25.04 10.42 -2.09
N THR A 472 -26.28 10.89 -2.08
CA THR A 472 -26.78 11.84 -1.09
C THR A 472 -27.93 11.18 -0.35
N PHE A 473 -27.76 10.98 0.95
CA PHE A 473 -28.81 10.47 1.83
C PHE A 473 -29.44 11.65 2.55
N ASP A 474 -30.78 11.71 2.54
CA ASP A 474 -31.54 12.79 3.19
C ASP A 474 -31.12 13.02 4.66
N ASP A 475 -31.43 14.24 5.13
CA ASP A 475 -31.01 14.90 6.37
C ASP A 475 -31.05 14.02 7.64
N GLU A 476 -30.00 14.11 8.46
CA GLU A 476 -29.92 13.47 9.78
C GLU A 476 -31.07 13.92 10.72
N ALA A 477 -31.51 15.17 10.61
CA ALA A 477 -32.64 15.72 11.35
C ALA A 477 -33.99 15.14 10.88
N ALA A 478 -34.15 14.85 9.58
CA ALA A 478 -35.34 14.19 9.05
C ALA A 478 -35.43 12.71 9.51
N LEU A 479 -34.30 12.10 9.88
CA LEU A 479 -34.21 10.72 10.36
C LEU A 479 -34.52 10.55 11.86
N ARG A 480 -34.53 11.65 12.64
CA ARG A 480 -34.70 11.69 14.11
C ARG A 480 -36.14 11.80 14.61
N GLU A 481 -37.16 12.00 13.76
CA GLU A 481 -38.57 12.06 14.22
C GLU A 481 -39.50 11.05 13.51
N PRO A 482 -40.38 10.36 14.27
CA PRO A 482 -41.63 9.86 13.72
C PRO A 482 -42.84 10.46 14.46
N GLN A 483 -43.00 11.79 14.57
CA GLN A 483 -44.25 12.40 15.09
C GLN A 483 -44.54 13.80 14.51
N GLY A 484 -45.03 13.91 13.26
CA GLY A 484 -45.58 15.16 12.74
C GLY A 484 -45.97 15.13 11.26
N PRO A 485 -46.92 15.97 10.79
CA PRO A 485 -47.45 15.89 9.43
C PRO A 485 -46.42 16.34 8.40
N GLN A 486 -46.33 15.59 7.30
CA GLN A 486 -45.40 15.78 6.18
C GLN A 486 -45.52 17.18 5.57
N VAL A 487 -44.38 17.87 5.43
CA VAL A 487 -44.24 19.09 4.65
C VAL A 487 -43.29 18.81 3.49
N ASN A 488 -43.67 19.24 2.28
CA ASN A 488 -42.88 19.12 1.05
C ASN A 488 -41.47 19.72 1.23
N LEU A 489 -40.44 18.99 0.79
CA LEU A 489 -39.02 19.36 0.87
C LEU A 489 -38.37 19.38 -0.52
N GLU A 490 -38.54 20.47 -1.25
CA GLU A 490 -37.63 20.87 -2.34
C GLU A 490 -36.66 21.93 -1.77
N GLY A 491 -35.53 21.50 -1.20
CA GLY A 491 -34.48 22.38 -0.66
C GLY A 491 -33.33 21.60 0.02
N PRO A 492 -32.14 22.20 0.20
CA PRO A 492 -31.02 21.57 0.93
C PRO A 492 -31.38 21.28 2.41
N ALA A 493 -30.66 20.34 3.04
CA ALA A 493 -30.82 19.96 4.46
C ALA A 493 -30.84 21.21 5.37
N LYS A 494 -31.67 21.24 6.42
CA LYS A 494 -32.00 22.48 7.17
C LYS A 494 -30.78 23.19 7.78
N ASP A 495 -29.70 22.46 8.02
CA ASP A 495 -28.41 22.90 8.56
C ASP A 495 -27.22 22.50 7.67
N GLY A 496 -27.46 21.86 6.53
CA GLY A 496 -26.46 21.52 5.52
C GLY A 496 -25.75 20.18 5.71
N PHE A 497 -26.10 19.41 6.74
CA PHE A 497 -25.47 18.12 7.06
C PHE A 497 -26.29 16.95 6.51
N TYR A 498 -25.60 15.92 6.01
CA TYR A 498 -26.22 14.76 5.36
C TYR A 498 -25.88 13.47 6.11
N HIS A 499 -26.80 12.52 6.06
CA HIS A 499 -26.62 11.24 6.75
C HIS A 499 -25.51 10.40 6.12
N PHE A 500 -24.61 9.87 6.97
CA PHE A 500 -23.62 8.87 6.57
C PHE A 500 -24.06 7.46 6.99
N PRO A 501 -24.25 6.49 6.07
CA PRO A 501 -24.76 5.17 6.42
C PRO A 501 -23.84 4.37 7.36
N GLY A 502 -24.29 4.07 8.57
CA GLY A 502 -23.47 3.33 9.57
C GLY A 502 -23.20 1.85 9.26
N LYS A 503 -23.94 1.23 8.32
CA LYS A 503 -23.75 -0.19 7.95
C LYS A 503 -22.68 -0.35 6.87
N ARG A 504 -21.42 -0.48 7.31
CA ARG A 504 -20.24 -0.63 6.45
C ARG A 504 -20.43 -1.62 5.29
N GLU A 505 -20.84 -2.86 5.58
CA GLU A 505 -20.96 -3.94 4.58
C GLU A 505 -21.88 -3.55 3.43
N LYS A 506 -22.94 -2.79 3.72
CA LYS A 506 -23.90 -2.35 2.72
C LYS A 506 -23.37 -1.19 1.88
N LEU A 507 -22.65 -0.26 2.48
CA LEU A 507 -21.97 0.81 1.75
C LEU A 507 -20.87 0.27 0.85
N GLU A 508 -20.12 -0.71 1.33
CA GLU A 508 -19.09 -1.39 0.56
C GLU A 508 -19.68 -2.22 -0.59
N ALA A 509 -20.75 -2.97 -0.35
CA ALA A 509 -21.48 -3.68 -1.41
C ALA A 509 -22.03 -2.70 -2.45
N CYS A 510 -22.67 -1.61 -2.02
CA CYS A 510 -23.17 -0.56 -2.91
C CYS A 510 -22.06 0.03 -3.78
N SER A 511 -20.93 0.43 -3.18
CA SER A 511 -19.82 1.00 -3.94
C SER A 511 -19.25 0.00 -4.94
N SER A 512 -19.11 -1.26 -4.54
CA SER A 512 -18.63 -2.34 -5.41
C SER A 512 -19.59 -2.57 -6.58
N THR A 513 -20.91 -2.63 -6.33
CA THR A 513 -21.91 -2.77 -7.39
C THR A 513 -21.85 -1.62 -8.38
N ILE A 514 -21.82 -0.37 -7.90
CA ILE A 514 -21.74 0.80 -8.80
C ILE A 514 -20.50 0.73 -9.68
N THR A 515 -19.33 0.51 -9.07
CA THR A 515 -18.06 0.59 -9.79
C THR A 515 -17.76 -0.62 -10.67
N ASN A 516 -18.39 -1.77 -10.41
CA ASN A 516 -18.28 -2.97 -11.25
C ASN A 516 -19.31 -2.99 -12.39
N SER A 517 -20.46 -2.34 -12.22
CA SER A 517 -21.54 -2.32 -13.22
C SER A 517 -21.49 -1.14 -14.17
N ALA A 518 -20.68 -0.12 -13.90
CA ALA A 518 -20.60 1.10 -14.69
C ALA A 518 -19.25 1.26 -15.41
N LYS A 519 -19.29 1.59 -16.69
CA LYS A 519 -18.10 1.83 -17.52
C LYS A 519 -17.55 3.24 -17.32
N TYR A 520 -18.38 4.23 -17.01
CA TYR A 520 -17.94 5.63 -16.90
C TYR A 520 -17.71 6.08 -15.46
N ILE A 521 -17.82 5.15 -14.50
CA ILE A 521 -17.68 5.41 -13.07
C ILE A 521 -16.52 4.60 -12.50
N ASN A 522 -15.70 5.20 -11.63
CA ASN A 522 -14.63 4.48 -10.91
C ASN A 522 -14.61 4.73 -9.41
N ARG A 523 -15.49 5.61 -8.89
CA ARG A 523 -15.60 5.93 -7.48
C ARG A 523 -17.05 6.07 -7.04
N THR A 524 -17.29 5.83 -5.77
CA THR A 524 -18.54 6.11 -5.08
C THR A 524 -18.24 7.02 -3.89
N CYS A 525 -18.80 8.21 -3.92
CA CYS A 525 -18.69 9.21 -2.87
C CYS A 525 -20.03 9.37 -2.14
N VAL A 526 -19.97 9.80 -0.88
CA VAL A 526 -21.14 10.15 -0.07
C VAL A 526 -21.08 11.64 0.25
N LYS A 527 -22.16 12.38 0.02
CA LYS A 527 -22.28 13.78 0.45
C LYS A 527 -22.37 13.83 1.98
N LEU A 528 -21.48 14.57 2.64
CA LEU A 528 -21.48 14.75 4.10
C LEU A 528 -22.01 16.13 4.51
N TYR A 529 -21.65 17.16 3.74
CA TYR A 529 -22.04 18.54 4.01
C TYR A 529 -22.17 19.34 2.71
N GLN A 530 -23.09 20.30 2.72
CA GLN A 530 -23.16 21.39 1.76
C GLN A 530 -23.60 22.67 2.48
N ASN A 531 -22.98 23.80 2.16
CA ASN A 531 -23.34 25.10 2.71
C ASN A 531 -24.83 25.38 2.40
N PRO A 532 -25.68 25.61 3.42
CA PRO A 532 -27.12 25.80 3.23
C PRO A 532 -27.50 26.98 2.33
N LYS A 533 -26.57 27.92 2.12
CA LYS A 533 -26.77 29.09 1.27
C LYS A 533 -26.51 28.81 -0.22
N ILE A 534 -26.04 27.60 -0.55
CA ILE A 534 -25.61 27.21 -1.90
C ILE A 534 -26.51 26.08 -2.38
N ALA A 535 -27.22 26.31 -3.48
CA ALA A 535 -28.02 25.29 -4.13
C ALA A 535 -27.14 24.36 -4.97
N ASP A 536 -27.62 23.14 -5.26
CA ASP A 536 -26.90 22.20 -6.14
C ASP A 536 -26.62 22.80 -7.54
N SER A 537 -27.50 23.67 -8.03
CA SER A 537 -27.33 24.37 -9.31
C SER A 537 -26.24 25.44 -9.31
N ASP A 538 -25.82 25.92 -8.13
CA ASP A 538 -24.77 26.92 -8.01
C ASP A 538 -23.38 26.27 -8.13
N LEU A 539 -23.27 24.98 -7.80
CA LEU A 539 -22.03 24.22 -7.90
C LEU A 539 -21.74 23.86 -9.36
N LYS A 540 -20.64 24.41 -9.88
CA LYS A 540 -20.18 24.20 -11.25
C LYS A 540 -18.68 24.02 -11.30
N ILE A 541 -18.20 23.50 -12.43
CA ILE A 541 -16.76 23.43 -12.68
C ILE A 541 -16.21 24.86 -12.76
N GLN A 542 -15.15 25.08 -12.00
CA GLN A 542 -14.42 26.33 -11.92
C GLN A 542 -13.05 26.14 -12.56
N GLN A 543 -12.50 27.22 -13.12
CA GLN A 543 -11.08 27.26 -13.43
C GLN A 543 -10.29 27.16 -12.11
N GLY A 544 -9.42 26.17 -12.00
CA GLY A 544 -8.67 25.89 -10.78
C GLY A 544 -7.36 25.19 -11.08
N TYR A 545 -6.25 25.76 -10.61
CA TYR A 545 -4.91 25.20 -10.76
C TYR A 545 -4.28 24.92 -9.39
N THR A 546 -3.10 24.33 -9.37
CA THR A 546 -2.32 24.20 -8.12
C THR A 546 -1.67 25.54 -7.79
N THR A 547 -2.44 26.44 -7.17
CA THR A 547 -1.96 27.73 -6.66
C THR A 547 -1.70 27.69 -5.17
N LYS A 548 -0.99 28.68 -4.65
CA LYS A 548 -0.72 28.81 -3.21
C LYS A 548 -2.02 28.86 -2.40
N GLU A 549 -3.01 29.62 -2.87
CA GLU A 549 -4.28 29.83 -2.19
C GLU A 549 -5.06 28.52 -2.06
N ARG A 550 -5.19 27.76 -3.14
CA ARG A 550 -5.87 26.45 -3.13
C ARG A 550 -5.11 25.42 -2.29
N LEU A 551 -3.78 25.45 -2.31
CA LEU A 551 -2.95 24.61 -1.42
C LEU A 551 -3.17 24.97 0.06
N ASP A 552 -3.28 26.26 0.38
CA ASP A 552 -3.48 26.71 1.76
C ASP A 552 -4.88 26.34 2.27
N GLN A 553 -5.92 26.44 1.42
CA GLN A 553 -7.26 25.89 1.73
C GLN A 553 -7.22 24.39 1.98
N LEU A 554 -6.57 23.63 1.09
CA LEU A 554 -6.40 22.19 1.22
C LEU A 554 -5.64 21.81 2.50
N ARG A 555 -4.58 22.53 2.84
CA ARG A 555 -3.80 22.34 4.06
C ARG A 555 -4.61 22.57 5.33
N GLU A 556 -5.51 23.55 5.33
CA GLU A 556 -6.38 23.81 6.47
C GLU A 556 -7.31 22.63 6.73
N VAL A 557 -7.99 22.16 5.68
CA VAL A 557 -8.90 21.02 5.76
C VAL A 557 -8.16 19.74 6.15
N ASP A 558 -7.05 19.43 5.47
CA ASP A 558 -6.22 18.25 5.78
C ASP A 558 -5.73 18.28 7.24
N ASN A 559 -5.28 19.45 7.72
CA ASN A 559 -4.83 19.61 9.11
C ASN A 559 -5.94 19.38 10.13
N ILE A 560 -7.17 19.82 9.87
CA ILE A 560 -8.32 19.53 10.74
C ILE A 560 -8.51 18.01 10.85
N VAL A 561 -8.54 17.31 9.72
CA VAL A 561 -8.76 15.86 9.70
C VAL A 561 -7.66 15.13 10.46
N LEU A 562 -6.40 15.42 10.16
CA LEU A 562 -5.25 14.78 10.81
C LEU A 562 -5.23 15.05 12.32
N THR A 563 -5.57 16.27 12.74
CA THR A 563 -5.64 16.64 14.16
C THR A 563 -6.66 15.79 14.91
N GLU A 564 -7.86 15.60 14.35
CA GLU A 564 -8.91 14.81 15.01
C GLU A 564 -8.64 13.31 14.93
N LEU A 565 -8.00 12.82 13.86
CA LEU A 565 -7.50 11.45 13.77
C LEU A 565 -6.46 11.15 14.85
N HIS A 566 -5.54 12.08 15.13
CA HIS A 566 -4.57 11.93 16.22
C HIS A 566 -5.24 11.93 17.59
N LYS A 567 -6.15 12.89 17.86
CA LYS A 567 -6.85 12.99 19.16
C LYS A 567 -7.69 11.76 19.49
N SER A 568 -8.31 11.16 18.48
CA SER A 568 -9.18 9.98 18.64
C SER A 568 -8.43 8.64 18.61
N GLY A 569 -7.11 8.64 18.33
CA GLY A 569 -6.32 7.42 18.14
C GLY A 569 -6.65 6.67 16.84
N TRP A 570 -7.42 7.27 15.92
CA TRP A 570 -7.70 6.70 14.61
C TRP A 570 -6.55 6.82 13.62
N TYR A 571 -5.63 7.76 13.85
CA TYR A 571 -4.45 7.93 12.99
C TYR A 571 -3.69 6.60 12.82
N ASP A 572 -3.46 5.85 13.90
CA ASP A 572 -2.73 4.58 13.85
C ASP A 572 -3.57 3.41 13.32
N LYS A 573 -4.88 3.57 13.20
CA LYS A 573 -5.82 2.54 12.70
C LYS A 573 -6.01 2.59 11.18
N ILE A 574 -5.64 3.72 10.56
CA ILE A 574 -5.74 3.89 9.11
C ILE A 574 -4.34 3.87 8.50
N PHE A 575 -4.26 3.35 7.28
CA PHE A 575 -2.99 3.29 6.55
C PHE A 575 -2.60 4.67 6.02
N GLN A 576 -3.59 5.40 5.49
CA GLN A 576 -3.40 6.73 4.92
C GLN A 576 -4.73 7.49 4.92
N HIS A 577 -4.65 8.79 5.16
CA HIS A 577 -5.69 9.74 4.82
C HIS A 577 -5.17 10.76 3.80
N LEU A 578 -6.00 11.06 2.80
CA LEU A 578 -5.83 12.17 1.89
C LEU A 578 -7.08 13.05 1.92
N THR A 579 -6.88 14.37 2.01
CA THR A 579 -7.90 15.35 1.63
C THR A 579 -7.67 15.74 0.16
N ILE A 580 -8.74 15.87 -0.61
CA ILE A 580 -8.72 16.27 -2.02
C ILE A 580 -9.54 17.55 -2.17
N ILE A 581 -9.05 18.53 -2.92
CA ILE A 581 -9.79 19.76 -3.26
C ILE A 581 -10.24 19.68 -4.73
N LEU A 582 -11.53 19.91 -4.97
CA LEU A 582 -12.14 19.81 -6.29
C LEU A 582 -12.21 21.20 -6.97
N PRO A 583 -12.09 21.29 -8.31
CA PRO A 583 -12.42 22.49 -9.07
C PRO A 583 -13.94 22.57 -9.30
N TYR A 584 -14.74 22.29 -8.28
CA TYR A 584 -16.20 22.27 -8.32
C TYR A 584 -16.74 23.05 -7.12
N ALA A 585 -17.31 24.22 -7.37
CA ALA A 585 -17.67 25.20 -6.34
C ALA A 585 -18.66 26.22 -6.89
N SER A 586 -19.24 27.05 -6.01
CA SER A 586 -20.12 28.16 -6.39
C SER A 586 -19.35 29.37 -6.92
N ALA A 587 -18.12 29.58 -6.42
CA ALA A 587 -17.26 30.71 -6.76
C ALA A 587 -15.77 30.31 -6.86
N PRO A 588 -14.91 31.09 -7.55
CA PRO A 588 -13.49 30.74 -7.73
C PRO A 588 -12.66 30.65 -6.44
N ASP A 589 -13.02 31.41 -5.41
CA ASP A 589 -12.37 31.43 -4.09
C ASP A 589 -12.98 30.43 -3.09
N HIS A 590 -14.04 29.73 -3.50
CA HIS A 590 -14.69 28.67 -2.75
C HIS A 590 -14.26 27.29 -3.26
N SER A 591 -14.49 26.24 -2.47
CA SER A 591 -14.05 24.89 -2.80
C SER A 591 -14.89 23.78 -2.19
N THR A 592 -14.97 22.67 -2.92
CA THR A 592 -15.49 21.39 -2.45
C THR A 592 -14.34 20.45 -2.13
N PHE A 593 -14.48 19.67 -1.06
CA PHE A 593 -13.43 18.75 -0.60
C PHE A 593 -13.92 17.30 -0.55
N VAL A 594 -12.99 16.36 -0.68
CA VAL A 594 -13.24 14.92 -0.51
C VAL A 594 -12.30 14.36 0.55
N LEU A 595 -12.85 13.63 1.52
CA LEU A 595 -12.11 12.87 2.51
C LEU A 595 -11.87 11.46 2.00
N ARG A 596 -10.60 11.02 2.03
CA ARG A 596 -10.19 9.68 1.57
C ARG A 596 -9.35 8.95 2.61
N PRO A 597 -9.96 8.44 3.70
CA PRO A 597 -9.26 7.56 4.64
C PRO A 597 -9.32 6.09 4.16
N VAL A 598 -8.19 5.39 4.23
CA VAL A 598 -8.08 3.99 3.77
C VAL A 598 -7.32 3.12 4.76
N VAL A 599 -7.60 1.82 4.73
CA VAL A 599 -6.86 0.76 5.42
C VAL A 599 -6.27 -0.17 4.37
N SER A 600 -5.00 -0.52 4.52
CA SER A 600 -4.26 -1.41 3.62
C SER A 600 -3.16 -2.12 4.39
N GLU A 601 -2.89 -3.38 4.05
CA GLU A 601 -1.78 -4.16 4.60
C GLU A 601 -0.60 -4.29 3.64
N ASP A 602 -0.87 -4.23 2.33
CA ASP A 602 0.08 -4.55 1.25
C ASP A 602 0.27 -3.41 0.24
N VAL A 603 -0.44 -2.29 0.40
CA VAL A 603 -0.48 -1.13 -0.53
C VAL A 603 -1.06 -1.46 -1.91
N MET A 604 -1.24 -2.73 -2.26
CA MET A 604 -1.79 -3.20 -3.53
C MET A 604 -3.30 -3.14 -3.51
N THR A 605 -3.92 -3.58 -2.42
CA THR A 605 -5.35 -3.46 -2.16
C THR A 605 -5.61 -2.52 -1.00
N ALA A 606 -6.76 -1.85 -1.00
CA ALA A 606 -7.15 -1.00 0.12
C ALA A 606 -8.66 -0.94 0.26
N ARG A 607 -9.12 -0.88 1.51
CA ARG A 607 -10.52 -0.63 1.84
C ARG A 607 -10.67 0.80 2.35
N PHE A 608 -11.77 1.47 2.05
CA PHE A 608 -12.05 2.74 2.73
C PHE A 608 -12.20 2.49 4.24
N ALA A 609 -11.71 3.44 5.05
CA ALA A 609 -11.81 3.33 6.50
C ALA A 609 -13.15 3.88 6.97
N MET A 610 -13.98 3.04 7.58
CA MET A 610 -15.22 3.50 8.21
C MET A 610 -14.88 4.18 9.54
N LEU A 611 -14.74 5.50 9.53
CA LEU A 611 -14.48 6.27 10.75
C LEU A 611 -15.65 6.15 11.73
N ASP A 612 -15.34 6.28 13.02
CA ASP A 612 -16.36 6.40 14.06
C ASP A 612 -17.29 7.60 13.78
N GLU A 613 -18.59 7.44 14.08
CA GLU A 613 -19.62 8.43 13.76
C GLU A 613 -19.37 9.78 14.46
N GLU A 614 -19.00 9.77 15.74
CA GLU A 614 -18.73 10.97 16.52
C GLU A 614 -17.49 11.71 15.99
N LEU A 615 -16.46 10.93 15.64
CA LEU A 615 -15.26 11.46 15.00
C LEU A 615 -15.58 12.10 13.64
N LEU A 616 -16.33 11.41 12.78
CA LEU A 616 -16.67 11.91 11.46
C LEU A 616 -17.51 13.18 11.57
N GLN A 617 -18.53 13.21 12.43
CA GLN A 617 -19.32 14.40 12.70
C GLN A 617 -18.44 15.56 13.17
N THR A 618 -17.52 15.32 14.12
CA THR A 618 -16.59 16.36 14.61
C THR A 618 -15.75 16.95 13.49
N ILE A 619 -15.20 16.11 12.61
CA ILE A 619 -14.41 16.54 11.45
C ILE A 619 -15.28 17.39 10.51
N VAL A 620 -16.46 16.89 10.14
CA VAL A 620 -17.36 17.57 9.19
C VAL A 620 -17.77 18.94 9.71
N HIS A 621 -18.16 19.07 10.99
CA HIS A 621 -18.54 20.36 11.58
C HIS A 621 -17.40 21.38 11.59
N LYS A 622 -16.17 20.95 11.89
CA LYS A 622 -15.00 21.86 11.87
C LYS A 622 -14.66 22.34 10.47
N ILE A 623 -14.78 21.47 9.47
CA ILE A 623 -14.54 21.83 8.07
C ILE A 623 -15.67 22.74 7.57
N ALA A 624 -16.93 22.44 7.88
CA ALA A 624 -18.10 23.23 7.50
C ALA A 624 -18.05 24.68 8.01
N ALA A 625 -17.37 24.94 9.13
CA ALA A 625 -17.19 26.27 9.69
C ALA A 625 -16.20 27.16 8.90
N LEU A 626 -15.44 26.59 7.97
CA LEU A 626 -14.49 27.35 7.14
C LEU A 626 -15.26 28.15 6.06
N PRO A 627 -14.95 29.44 5.86
CA PRO A 627 -15.76 30.33 5.02
C PRO A 627 -15.71 29.98 3.52
N PHE A 628 -14.68 29.26 3.08
CA PHE A 628 -14.47 28.88 1.68
C PHE A 628 -15.02 27.49 1.33
N VAL A 629 -15.65 26.78 2.28
CA VAL A 629 -16.15 25.42 2.05
C VAL A 629 -17.59 25.46 1.55
N ASP A 630 -17.79 24.95 0.33
CA ASP A 630 -19.12 24.79 -0.26
C ASP A 630 -19.71 23.43 0.05
N ALA A 631 -18.91 22.38 -0.08
CA ALA A 631 -19.34 21.01 0.16
C ALA A 631 -18.20 20.11 0.61
N LEU A 632 -18.55 19.03 1.30
CA LEU A 632 -17.62 18.00 1.77
C LEU A 632 -18.18 16.61 1.46
N TYR A 633 -17.36 15.79 0.80
CA TYR A 633 -17.71 14.42 0.42
C TYR A 633 -16.79 13.40 1.08
N PHE A 634 -17.26 12.16 1.18
CA PHE A 634 -16.49 11.01 1.64
C PHE A 634 -16.31 10.00 0.51
N ASP A 635 -15.08 9.60 0.19
CA ASP A 635 -14.84 8.57 -0.82
C ASP A 635 -14.90 7.16 -0.20
N ALA A 636 -16.02 6.48 -0.49
CA ALA A 636 -16.36 5.15 -0.01
C ALA A 636 -15.96 4.02 -1.00
N THR A 637 -14.93 4.24 -1.83
CA THR A 637 -14.50 3.25 -2.84
C THR A 637 -13.36 2.37 -2.33
N ASN A 638 -13.28 1.11 -2.73
CA ASN A 638 -12.10 0.27 -2.48
C ASN A 638 -11.05 0.41 -3.60
N LYS A 639 -9.82 -0.06 -3.34
CA LYS A 639 -8.77 -0.27 -4.35
C LYS A 639 -8.60 -1.78 -4.55
N PRO A 640 -8.78 -2.31 -5.78
CA PRO A 640 -9.42 -1.68 -6.97
C PRO A 640 -10.94 -1.42 -6.76
N PRO A 641 -11.62 -0.64 -7.64
CA PRO A 641 -11.14 -0.06 -8.91
C PRO A 641 -10.61 1.37 -8.80
N ALA A 642 -10.64 1.99 -7.61
CA ALA A 642 -10.03 3.29 -7.39
C ALA A 642 -8.53 3.16 -7.10
N THR A 643 -7.86 4.31 -6.89
CA THR A 643 -6.54 4.35 -6.25
C THR A 643 -6.60 5.09 -4.92
N PHE A 644 -5.45 5.24 -4.24
CA PHE A 644 -5.34 6.05 -3.03
C PHE A 644 -5.68 7.52 -3.29
N GLY A 645 -5.04 8.16 -4.27
CA GLY A 645 -5.26 9.56 -4.64
C GLY A 645 -6.30 9.72 -5.74
N TRP A 646 -6.68 10.98 -6.04
CA TRP A 646 -7.59 11.32 -7.15
C TRP A 646 -6.84 11.97 -8.34
N GLU A 647 -5.70 12.62 -8.04
CA GLU A 647 -4.69 13.31 -8.89
C GLU A 647 -5.03 14.71 -9.42
#